data_AF-A0A9D9I1K2-F1
#
_entry.id   AF-A0A9D9I1K2-F1
#
_cell.length_a   1.000
_cell.length_b   1.000
_cell.length_c   1.000
_cell.angle_alpha   90.00
_cell.angle_beta   90.00
_cell.angle_gamma   90.00
#
_symmetry.space_group_name_H-M   'P 1'
#
loop_
_entity.id
_entity.type
_entity.pdbx_description
1 polymer ?
#
loop_
_entity_poly.entity_id
_entity_poly.type
_entity_poly.pdbx_seq_one_letter_code
_entity_poly.pdbx_strand_id
1 'polypeptide(L)'
;MKVALITDSKVDKIDDQMRLWTVCHVMGKYGIEPEVWFIKNNKSKQNNGEGSFFQKLTKLFRKEEKIEVVVQSLLESKGISLKEYGSFDELKQADSAVDSYLSIQMQGKKEQLEELSQLQFITTDQKYVIKQDPIFWLQEKDLEQFQIKPEKNVGIVFDIQNPSKQQEKKVSQLREHIVGKVVNLERQGASEKELKRYIQRCAGASKFITNTALGAIIAIIYHVPFIYLVKEESDPIATILQELQLEKHIIQNDDILDDDFTWEVEPKVMDTRLRKWRRTPLYEIEEGVHMTSNEERVLCPTNILKKECYGCYACEKICPTKAITMVEDEEGFPYPVTNEETCIQCGACERACIRLKETKCVEEGFPRVRAANNKNTKIRQGISSSGGIFPELCREIIENRQGVVVGVAYDENMNVVSKIAQTMEEAKEFCNSKYVKSHFAHNFPKVKELLQQGRHVLYTGLPCECAALRSYLKKDYDNLLIEEILCHAGPSQKVFKQYIQSLEEIYGSKVVNFVFRDKKEGWRWSKCKMSITFEDGREFSDYTRLDDYFKAFFNDYLVRPSCSNCQFVGGHRCGDLTTGDFWGVQNEFPHLYDNKGTSLLIINTEKGWNYWQAIEDRFDVEKSRMKQAFRYNHSKPIAYKEERAQFFQRIKGKTSKEVGDILFEYNNAPQKRRHKK
;
A
#
# COMPACT_ATOMS: atom_id res chain seq x y z
N MET A 1 -12.34 15.07 9.95
CA MET A 1 -13.74 14.71 10.17
C MET A 1 -13.92 14.50 11.66
N LYS A 2 -14.90 15.19 12.26
CA LYS A 2 -15.24 15.03 13.68
C LYS A 2 -16.37 14.03 13.83
N VAL A 3 -16.19 13.03 14.68
CA VAL A 3 -17.18 11.96 14.88
C VAL A 3 -17.59 11.89 16.33
N ALA A 4 -18.89 12.02 16.61
CA ALA A 4 -19.42 11.89 17.95
C ALA A 4 -19.58 10.40 18.32
N LEU A 5 -18.85 9.89 19.30
CA LEU A 5 -18.97 8.52 19.84
C LEU A 5 -19.80 8.51 21.14
N ILE A 6 -21.01 7.97 21.10
CA ILE A 6 -21.97 7.95 22.20
C ILE A 6 -21.89 6.62 22.95
N THR A 7 -21.92 6.60 24.28
CA THR A 7 -22.01 5.35 25.06
C THR A 7 -22.97 5.47 26.25
N ASP A 8 -23.63 4.37 26.60
CA ASP A 8 -24.73 4.29 27.56
C ASP A 8 -24.33 3.82 28.98
N SER A 9 -23.07 3.42 29.17
CA SER A 9 -22.59 2.83 30.41
C SER A 9 -21.56 3.71 31.14
N LYS A 10 -21.53 3.54 32.46
CA LYS A 10 -20.43 4.04 33.30
C LYS A 10 -19.18 3.22 32.97
N VAL A 11 -18.11 3.86 32.51
CA VAL A 11 -16.84 3.20 32.13
C VAL A 11 -15.99 2.85 33.37
N ASP A 12 -16.61 2.13 34.30
CA ASP A 12 -16.05 1.86 35.62
C ASP A 12 -15.21 0.54 35.62
N LYS A 13 -15.31 -0.29 34.56
CA LYS A 13 -14.60 -1.56 34.37
C LYS A 13 -13.47 -1.45 33.33
N ILE A 14 -12.38 -2.20 33.54
CA ILE A 14 -11.21 -2.26 32.62
C ILE A 14 -11.63 -2.56 31.17
N ASP A 15 -12.51 -3.53 30.95
CA ASP A 15 -12.85 -3.98 29.59
C ASP A 15 -13.59 -2.91 28.79
N ASP A 16 -14.49 -2.16 29.44
CA ASP A 16 -15.27 -1.10 28.80
C ASP A 16 -14.37 0.10 28.47
N GLN A 17 -13.41 0.41 29.34
CA GLN A 17 -12.37 1.41 29.06
C GLN A 17 -11.50 1.02 27.87
N MET A 18 -11.09 -0.24 27.82
CA MET A 18 -10.28 -0.75 26.72
C MET A 18 -11.02 -0.77 25.40
N ARG A 19 -12.32 -1.11 25.38
CA ARG A 19 -13.15 -1.02 24.17
C ARG A 19 -13.22 0.41 23.66
N LEU A 20 -13.59 1.36 24.52
CA LEU A 20 -13.69 2.77 24.17
C LEU A 20 -12.36 3.32 23.64
N TRP A 21 -11.27 3.01 24.33
CA TRP A 21 -9.92 3.37 23.91
C TRP A 21 -9.57 2.79 22.53
N THR A 22 -9.85 1.50 22.33
CA THR A 22 -9.52 0.80 21.08
C THR A 22 -10.21 1.45 19.88
N VAL A 23 -11.50 1.77 20.02
CA VAL A 23 -12.28 2.46 18.98
C VAL A 23 -11.65 3.80 18.64
N CYS A 24 -11.39 4.62 19.66
CA CYS A 24 -10.82 5.96 19.46
C CYS A 24 -9.42 5.91 18.86
N HIS A 25 -8.57 4.99 19.32
CA HIS A 25 -7.21 4.81 18.81
C HIS A 25 -7.19 4.31 17.37
N VAL A 26 -8.07 3.38 17.02
CA VAL A 26 -8.23 2.90 15.65
C VAL A 26 -8.69 4.05 14.76
N MET A 27 -9.75 4.79 15.13
CA MET A 27 -10.23 5.96 14.38
C MET A 27 -9.14 7.03 14.18
N GLY A 28 -8.36 7.31 15.23
CA GLY A 28 -7.24 8.25 15.15
C GLY A 28 -6.17 7.87 14.14
N LYS A 29 -5.90 6.56 13.91
CA LYS A 29 -4.97 6.11 12.85
C LYS A 29 -5.47 6.46 11.44
N TYR A 30 -6.77 6.67 11.28
CA TYR A 30 -7.40 7.05 10.02
C TYR A 30 -7.60 8.56 9.88
N GLY A 31 -7.04 9.37 10.81
CA GLY A 31 -7.19 10.83 10.79
C GLY A 31 -8.59 11.32 11.15
N ILE A 32 -9.36 10.47 11.83
CA ILE A 32 -10.67 10.81 12.40
C ILE A 32 -10.43 11.31 13.83
N GLU A 33 -11.01 12.45 14.17
CA GLU A 33 -10.98 12.99 15.53
C GLU A 33 -12.31 12.62 16.21
N PRO A 34 -12.36 11.55 17.01
CA PRO A 34 -13.57 11.23 17.75
C PRO A 34 -13.78 12.25 18.88
N GLU A 35 -15.01 12.65 19.14
CA GLU A 35 -15.46 13.31 20.37
C GLU A 35 -16.35 12.31 21.11
N VAL A 36 -16.10 12.03 22.39
CA VAL A 36 -16.82 10.98 23.13
C VAL A 36 -17.95 11.59 23.99
N TRP A 37 -19.08 10.91 24.04
CA TRP A 37 -20.33 11.36 24.66
C TRP A 37 -20.92 10.26 25.55
N PHE A 38 -21.46 10.64 26.71
CA PHE A 38 -22.12 9.71 27.64
C PHE A 38 -23.61 10.02 27.77
N ILE A 39 -24.48 9.01 27.68
CA ILE A 39 -25.93 9.15 27.87
C ILE A 39 -26.39 8.24 29.02
N LYS A 40 -27.08 8.80 30.02
CA LYS A 40 -27.65 8.02 31.13
C LYS A 40 -29.12 8.38 31.35
N ASN A 41 -30.02 7.39 31.27
CA ASN A 41 -31.43 7.47 31.69
C ASN A 41 -32.21 8.74 31.25
N ASN A 42 -31.97 9.29 30.05
CA ASN A 42 -32.58 10.53 29.55
C ASN A 42 -32.52 11.72 30.54
N LYS A 43 -31.57 11.73 31.48
CA LYS A 43 -31.38 12.79 32.49
C LYS A 43 -29.90 12.92 32.86
N SER A 44 -29.34 14.11 32.67
CA SER A 44 -28.02 14.49 33.17
C SER A 44 -28.05 14.70 34.69
N LYS A 45 -26.91 14.47 35.37
CA LYS A 45 -26.72 14.87 36.77
C LYS A 45 -25.44 15.69 36.86
N GLN A 46 -25.60 16.96 37.19
CA GLN A 46 -24.55 17.96 37.32
C GLN A 46 -23.61 17.65 38.49
N ASN A 47 -22.30 17.80 38.28
CA ASN A 47 -21.41 18.25 39.34
C ASN A 47 -20.47 19.34 38.80
N ASN A 48 -20.67 20.57 39.32
CA ASN A 48 -19.94 21.77 38.94
C ASN A 48 -18.63 21.87 39.73
N GLY A 49 -17.51 22.19 39.09
CA GLY A 49 -16.28 22.55 39.80
C GLY A 49 -15.02 22.60 38.95
N GLU A 50 -14.86 23.72 38.23
CA GLU A 50 -13.67 24.13 37.48
C GLU A 50 -12.36 24.02 38.29
N GLY A 51 -11.30 23.67 37.57
CA GLY A 51 -9.91 23.63 38.04
C GLY A 51 -9.13 22.68 37.16
N SER A 52 -8.30 23.24 36.27
CA SER A 52 -7.64 22.49 35.19
C SER A 52 -6.89 21.26 35.72
N PHE A 53 -7.04 20.16 34.97
CA PHE A 53 -6.50 18.84 35.27
C PHE A 53 -5.03 18.86 35.71
N PHE A 54 -4.22 19.79 35.18
CA PHE A 54 -2.80 19.95 35.52
C PHE A 54 -2.51 20.43 36.96
N GLN A 55 -3.40 21.21 37.60
CA GLN A 55 -3.23 21.60 39.01
C GLN A 55 -3.74 20.51 39.98
N LYS A 56 -4.66 19.64 39.53
CA LYS A 56 -5.12 18.46 40.28
C LYS A 56 -4.19 17.24 40.10
N LEU A 57 -3.47 17.14 38.99
CA LEU A 57 -2.42 16.14 38.74
C LEU A 57 -1.29 16.18 39.78
N THR A 58 -0.92 17.36 40.30
CA THR A 58 0.09 17.47 41.38
C THR A 58 -0.42 16.89 42.72
N LYS A 59 -1.75 16.84 42.91
CA LYS A 59 -2.39 16.25 44.10
C LYS A 59 -2.65 14.73 43.93
N LEU A 60 -2.80 14.23 42.70
CA LEU A 60 -2.95 12.79 42.44
C LEU A 60 -1.64 12.00 42.61
N PHE A 61 -0.47 12.63 42.38
CA PHE A 61 0.82 12.09 42.80
C PHE A 61 0.96 11.95 44.34
N ARG A 62 -0.07 12.33 45.11
CA ARG A 62 -0.20 12.12 46.57
C ARG A 62 -1.28 11.12 47.01
N LYS A 63 -1.91 10.34 46.10
CA LYS A 63 -2.88 9.22 46.34
C LYS A 63 -4.34 9.56 46.71
N GLU A 64 -5.14 10.17 45.83
CA GLU A 64 -6.56 10.46 46.20
C GLU A 64 -7.71 10.22 45.19
N GLU A 65 -7.61 9.61 43.98
CA GLU A 65 -8.85 9.29 43.19
C GLU A 65 -8.73 8.29 42.00
N LYS A 66 -9.90 7.88 41.43
CA LYS A 66 -10.19 6.69 40.57
C LYS A 66 -10.15 6.93 39.02
N ILE A 67 -9.52 6.00 38.29
CA ILE A 67 -9.94 5.24 37.06
C ILE A 67 -10.59 5.99 35.88
N GLU A 68 -11.66 6.75 36.09
CA GLU A 68 -12.39 7.44 35.01
C GLU A 68 -11.52 8.54 34.33
N VAL A 69 -10.47 9.00 35.02
CA VAL A 69 -9.54 10.06 34.59
C VAL A 69 -8.43 9.60 33.62
N VAL A 70 -8.14 8.29 33.53
CA VAL A 70 -7.03 7.74 32.71
C VAL A 70 -7.39 7.68 31.23
N VAL A 71 -8.63 7.28 30.92
CA VAL A 71 -9.15 7.26 29.55
C VAL A 71 -9.25 8.68 29.01
N GLN A 72 -9.67 9.64 29.83
CA GLN A 72 -9.77 11.04 29.46
C GLN A 72 -8.41 11.69 29.13
N SER A 73 -7.35 11.43 29.90
CA SER A 73 -5.99 11.93 29.59
C SER A 73 -5.42 11.36 28.29
N LEU A 74 -5.79 10.13 27.92
CA LEU A 74 -5.29 9.47 26.72
C LEU A 74 -6.08 9.95 25.48
N LEU A 75 -7.38 10.14 25.63
CA LEU A 75 -8.25 10.82 24.67
C LEU A 75 -7.79 12.27 24.43
N GLU A 76 -7.53 13.06 25.48
CA GLU A 76 -7.05 14.45 25.37
C GLU A 76 -5.65 14.54 24.73
N SER A 77 -4.74 13.59 25.00
CA SER A 77 -3.43 13.51 24.30
C SER A 77 -3.54 13.24 22.79
N LYS A 78 -4.72 12.75 22.35
CA LYS A 78 -5.10 12.50 20.97
C LYS A 78 -6.09 13.55 20.45
N GLY A 79 -6.37 14.63 21.21
CA GLY A 79 -7.26 15.72 20.81
C GLY A 79 -8.76 15.45 21.00
N ILE A 80 -9.13 14.43 21.78
CA ILE A 80 -10.50 13.95 21.93
C ILE A 80 -11.11 14.51 23.22
N SER A 81 -12.15 15.35 23.11
CA SER A 81 -12.86 15.93 24.26
C SER A 81 -14.10 15.12 24.66
N LEU A 82 -14.31 14.97 25.96
CA LEU A 82 -15.52 14.39 26.55
C LEU A 82 -16.52 15.51 26.89
N LYS A 83 -17.77 15.38 26.43
CA LYS A 83 -18.83 16.38 26.64
C LYS A 83 -20.15 15.71 27.07
N GLU A 84 -20.99 16.41 27.83
CA GLU A 84 -22.27 15.91 28.34
C GLU A 84 -23.47 16.69 27.74
N TYR A 85 -24.51 15.96 27.31
CA TYR A 85 -25.82 16.52 26.90
C TYR A 85 -26.97 15.64 27.44
N GLY A 86 -28.16 16.23 27.60
CA GLY A 86 -29.30 15.56 28.25
C GLY A 86 -30.06 14.57 27.37
N SER A 87 -29.95 14.67 26.04
CA SER A 87 -30.55 13.74 25.08
C SER A 87 -29.84 13.74 23.71
N PHE A 88 -30.13 12.72 22.88
CA PHE A 88 -29.65 12.64 21.50
C PHE A 88 -30.15 13.80 20.62
N ASP A 89 -31.36 14.30 20.87
CA ASP A 89 -31.94 15.43 20.13
C ASP A 89 -31.33 16.78 20.55
N GLU A 90 -30.94 16.94 21.83
CA GLU A 90 -30.17 18.10 22.31
C GLU A 90 -28.76 18.13 21.72
N LEU A 91 -28.09 16.98 21.62
CA LEU A 91 -26.77 16.84 20.98
C LEU A 91 -26.80 17.29 19.51
N LYS A 92 -27.80 16.83 18.74
CA LYS A 92 -27.99 17.21 17.33
C LYS A 92 -28.25 18.70 17.12
N GLN A 93 -28.84 19.37 18.12
CA GLN A 93 -29.13 20.80 18.06
C GLN A 93 -27.98 21.68 18.56
N ALA A 94 -27.13 21.16 19.46
CA ALA A 94 -26.08 21.92 20.11
C ALA A 94 -24.75 21.98 19.33
N ASP A 95 -24.48 21.02 18.43
CA ASP A 95 -23.21 20.98 17.68
C ASP A 95 -23.45 20.92 16.16
N SER A 96 -23.60 22.10 15.55
CA SER A 96 -23.77 22.27 14.10
C SER A 96 -22.50 21.97 13.28
N ALA A 97 -21.41 21.55 13.92
CA ALA A 97 -20.10 21.31 13.31
C ALA A 97 -19.69 19.82 13.27
N VAL A 98 -20.55 18.89 13.70
CA VAL A 98 -20.27 17.45 13.69
C VAL A 98 -20.76 16.82 12.38
N ASP A 99 -19.84 16.21 11.63
CA ASP A 99 -20.11 15.62 10.30
C ASP A 99 -20.87 14.28 10.39
N SER A 100 -20.75 13.53 11.50
CA SER A 100 -21.40 12.21 11.70
C SER A 100 -21.45 11.77 13.16
N TYR A 101 -22.41 10.88 13.50
CA TYR A 101 -22.60 10.32 14.84
C TYR A 101 -22.38 8.80 14.86
N LEU A 102 -21.93 8.29 16.00
CA LEU A 102 -21.54 6.92 16.24
C LEU A 102 -21.95 6.56 17.67
N SER A 103 -22.52 5.39 17.90
CA SER A 103 -23.06 4.98 19.18
C SER A 103 -22.58 3.58 19.54
N ILE A 104 -21.94 3.43 20.69
CA ILE A 104 -21.67 2.16 21.35
C ILE A 104 -22.81 1.91 22.33
N GLN A 105 -23.75 1.03 21.95
CA GLN A 105 -24.80 0.58 22.88
C GLN A 105 -24.36 -0.70 23.57
N MET A 106 -24.37 -0.72 24.91
CA MET A 106 -24.23 -1.92 25.71
C MET A 106 -25.63 -2.48 26.00
N GLN A 107 -26.02 -3.56 25.31
CA GLN A 107 -27.32 -4.17 25.59
C GLN A 107 -27.25 -5.03 26.86
N GLY A 108 -27.79 -4.54 27.96
CA GLY A 108 -28.01 -5.35 29.16
C GLY A 108 -29.32 -5.03 29.86
N LYS A 109 -30.13 -6.06 30.15
CA LYS A 109 -31.18 -5.95 31.17
C LYS A 109 -30.51 -5.61 32.51
N LYS A 110 -31.21 -4.80 33.31
CA LYS A 110 -30.83 -4.09 34.55
C LYS A 110 -29.93 -4.78 35.60
N GLU A 111 -29.54 -6.05 35.47
CA GLU A 111 -28.83 -6.81 36.51
C GLU A 111 -27.56 -7.57 36.05
N GLN A 112 -27.23 -7.58 34.76
CA GLN A 112 -26.01 -8.25 34.25
C GLN A 112 -25.33 -7.37 33.18
N LEU A 113 -24.36 -6.56 33.61
CA LEU A 113 -23.69 -5.51 32.81
C LEU A 113 -22.43 -6.04 32.06
N GLU A 114 -22.51 -7.14 31.31
CA GLU A 114 -21.35 -7.66 30.53
C GLU A 114 -21.64 -8.21 29.12
N GLU A 115 -22.85 -8.09 28.58
CA GLU A 115 -23.15 -8.61 27.23
C GLU A 115 -23.17 -7.51 26.16
N LEU A 116 -22.30 -7.70 25.16
CA LEU A 116 -22.22 -7.00 23.86
C LEU A 116 -22.22 -5.47 23.87
N SER A 117 -21.06 -4.87 23.61
CA SER A 117 -20.97 -3.55 22.98
C SER A 117 -21.31 -3.68 21.49
N GLN A 118 -22.57 -3.47 21.10
CA GLN A 118 -22.88 -3.27 19.68
C GLN A 118 -22.42 -1.87 19.29
N LEU A 119 -21.49 -1.79 18.34
CA LEU A 119 -21.00 -0.51 17.83
C LEU A 119 -21.86 -0.12 16.63
N GLN A 120 -22.88 0.70 16.88
CA GLN A 120 -23.83 1.19 15.88
C GLN A 120 -23.36 2.53 15.31
N PHE A 121 -23.17 2.60 13.99
CA PHE A 121 -22.94 3.84 13.28
C PHE A 121 -24.29 4.49 13.02
N ILE A 122 -24.47 5.72 13.48
CA ILE A 122 -25.67 6.50 13.21
C ILE A 122 -25.21 7.72 12.41
N THR A 123 -24.84 7.50 11.15
CA THR A 123 -24.69 8.62 10.23
C THR A 123 -26.08 9.13 9.84
N THR A 124 -26.17 10.36 9.36
CA THR A 124 -27.45 11.03 9.03
C THR A 124 -28.31 10.24 8.05
N ASP A 125 -27.71 9.31 7.28
CA ASP A 125 -28.36 8.65 6.15
C ASP A 125 -28.23 7.12 6.08
N GLN A 126 -27.43 6.45 6.94
CA GLN A 126 -27.25 4.98 6.90
C GLN A 126 -27.09 4.32 8.28
N LYS A 127 -27.69 3.13 8.45
CA LYS A 127 -27.61 2.29 9.67
C LYS A 127 -26.59 1.17 9.46
N TYR A 128 -25.30 1.40 9.73
CA TYR A 128 -24.33 0.30 9.82
C TYR A 128 -24.22 -0.17 11.28
N VAL A 129 -24.32 -1.48 11.50
CA VAL A 129 -24.20 -2.09 12.85
C VAL A 129 -22.99 -3.01 12.83
N ILE A 130 -21.88 -2.59 13.43
CA ILE A 130 -20.74 -3.47 13.64
C ILE A 130 -21.08 -4.38 14.83
N LYS A 131 -21.25 -5.66 14.53
CA LYS A 131 -21.65 -6.70 15.50
C LYS A 131 -20.47 -7.31 16.27
N GLN A 132 -19.26 -6.80 16.08
CA GLN A 132 -18.03 -7.37 16.63
C GLN A 132 -17.50 -6.55 17.82
N ASP A 133 -16.91 -7.23 18.81
CA ASP A 133 -16.32 -6.57 19.99
C ASP A 133 -15.05 -5.79 19.60
N PRO A 134 -15.02 -4.46 19.77
CA PRO A 134 -13.91 -3.62 19.34
C PRO A 134 -12.57 -3.96 20.00
N ILE A 135 -12.59 -4.61 21.17
CA ILE A 135 -11.37 -4.97 21.89
C ILE A 135 -10.48 -5.91 21.07
N PHE A 136 -11.06 -6.69 20.15
CA PHE A 136 -10.31 -7.58 19.25
C PHE A 136 -9.56 -6.81 18.14
N TRP A 137 -9.74 -5.49 18.00
CA TRP A 137 -8.95 -4.66 17.08
C TRP A 137 -7.54 -4.35 17.61
N LEU A 138 -7.29 -4.54 18.92
CA LEU A 138 -6.01 -4.28 19.58
C LEU A 138 -4.83 -5.04 18.98
N GLN A 139 -3.74 -4.37 18.62
CA GLN A 139 -2.52 -5.00 18.13
C GLN A 139 -1.40 -4.96 19.19
N GLU A 140 -0.37 -5.79 19.03
CA GLU A 140 0.83 -5.74 19.89
C GLU A 140 1.41 -4.31 19.99
N LYS A 141 1.61 -3.67 18.83
CA LYS A 141 2.07 -2.26 18.74
C LYS A 141 1.16 -1.25 19.45
N ASP A 142 -0.11 -1.58 19.63
CA ASP A 142 -1.07 -0.73 20.34
C ASP A 142 -0.89 -0.85 21.86
N LEU A 143 -0.33 -1.96 22.31
CA LEU A 143 0.02 -2.18 23.72
C LEU A 143 1.45 -1.71 24.06
N GLU A 144 2.34 -1.58 23.08
CA GLU A 144 3.72 -1.09 23.28
C GLU A 144 3.79 0.30 23.94
N GLN A 145 2.82 1.17 23.68
CA GLN A 145 2.74 2.51 24.29
C GLN A 145 2.67 2.47 25.83
N PHE A 146 2.19 1.36 26.40
CA PHE A 146 2.14 1.16 27.85
C PHE A 146 3.48 0.72 28.45
N GLN A 147 4.50 0.48 27.60
CA GLN A 147 5.85 0.04 28.00
C GLN A 147 5.82 -1.22 28.87
N ILE A 148 4.96 -2.16 28.47
CA ILE A 148 4.71 -3.40 29.21
C ILE A 148 5.87 -4.36 28.99
N LYS A 149 6.40 -4.89 30.09
CA LYS A 149 7.36 -6.01 30.09
C LYS A 149 6.70 -7.21 30.76
N PRO A 150 6.52 -8.35 30.06
CA PRO A 150 5.94 -9.55 30.66
C PRO A 150 6.63 -9.93 31.98
N GLU A 151 5.85 -10.24 33.01
CA GLU A 151 6.37 -10.67 34.31
C GLU A 151 6.97 -12.08 34.16
N LYS A 152 8.18 -12.30 34.69
CA LYS A 152 8.85 -13.62 34.56
C LYS A 152 8.32 -14.58 35.62
N ASN A 153 8.27 -15.88 35.30
CA ASN A 153 7.88 -16.96 36.21
C ASN A 153 6.46 -16.81 36.78
N VAL A 154 5.56 -16.21 36.00
CA VAL A 154 4.12 -16.27 36.31
C VAL A 154 3.66 -17.68 35.93
N GLY A 155 3.06 -18.37 36.90
CA GLY A 155 2.53 -19.71 36.67
C GLY A 155 1.24 -19.67 35.85
N ILE A 156 0.28 -20.51 36.21
CA ILE A 156 -1.00 -20.61 35.51
C ILE A 156 -1.95 -19.58 36.08
N VAL A 157 -2.43 -18.70 35.21
CA VAL A 157 -3.24 -17.55 35.61
C VAL A 157 -4.72 -17.83 35.34
N PHE A 158 -5.55 -17.58 36.35
CA PHE A 158 -7.02 -17.61 36.25
C PHE A 158 -7.55 -16.18 36.31
N ASP A 159 -8.11 -15.70 35.19
CA ASP A 159 -8.79 -14.42 35.05
C ASP A 159 -10.29 -14.67 34.82
N ILE A 160 -10.98 -15.02 35.90
CA ILE A 160 -12.41 -15.34 35.88
C ILE A 160 -13.16 -14.22 36.60
N GLN A 161 -13.90 -13.42 35.84
CA GLN A 161 -14.67 -12.29 36.36
C GLN A 161 -16.15 -12.67 36.42
N ASN A 162 -16.80 -12.39 37.56
CA ASN A 162 -18.23 -12.64 37.79
C ASN A 162 -18.70 -14.05 37.35
N PRO A 163 -18.08 -15.13 37.84
CA PRO A 163 -18.39 -16.47 37.37
C PRO A 163 -19.83 -16.88 37.69
N SER A 164 -20.48 -17.57 36.75
CA SER A 164 -21.68 -18.33 37.07
C SER A 164 -21.34 -19.55 37.93
N LYS A 165 -22.31 -20.11 38.66
CA LYS A 165 -22.12 -21.36 39.43
C LYS A 165 -21.57 -22.51 38.56
N GLN A 166 -21.95 -22.53 37.29
CA GLN A 166 -21.50 -23.51 36.32
C GLN A 166 -20.01 -23.31 35.98
N GLN A 167 -19.57 -22.06 35.82
CA GLN A 167 -18.16 -21.73 35.62
C GLN A 167 -17.30 -22.03 36.85
N GLU A 168 -17.81 -21.81 38.06
CA GLU A 168 -17.10 -22.21 39.30
C GLU A 168 -16.86 -23.72 39.36
N LYS A 169 -17.85 -24.53 38.93
CA LYS A 169 -17.71 -25.98 38.79
C LYS A 169 -16.64 -26.35 37.76
N LYS A 170 -16.68 -25.73 36.57
CA LYS A 170 -15.69 -25.95 35.49
C LYS A 170 -14.26 -25.56 35.91
N VAL A 171 -14.11 -24.43 36.58
CA VAL A 171 -12.83 -23.98 37.16
C VAL A 171 -12.30 -24.99 38.17
N SER A 172 -13.19 -25.57 39.00
CA SER A 172 -12.82 -26.60 39.98
C SER A 172 -12.34 -27.87 39.30
N GLN A 173 -13.03 -28.35 38.26
CA GLN A 173 -12.60 -29.49 37.45
C GLN A 173 -11.25 -29.22 36.77
N LEU A 174 -11.07 -28.07 36.10
CA LEU A 174 -9.81 -27.72 35.44
C LEU A 174 -8.60 -27.72 36.37
N ARG A 175 -8.80 -27.36 37.64
CA ARG A 175 -7.72 -27.38 38.65
C ARG A 175 -7.17 -28.79 38.88
N GLU A 176 -7.95 -29.85 38.64
CA GLU A 176 -7.50 -31.24 38.75
C GLU A 176 -6.53 -31.61 37.62
N HIS A 177 -6.65 -30.96 36.45
CA HIS A 177 -5.81 -31.18 35.27
C HIS A 177 -4.58 -30.27 35.21
N ILE A 178 -4.37 -29.44 36.23
CA ILE A 178 -3.34 -28.40 36.24
C ILE A 178 -2.20 -28.77 37.18
N VAL A 179 -1.00 -28.90 36.62
CA VAL A 179 0.25 -29.08 37.38
C VAL A 179 1.06 -27.79 37.34
N GLY A 180 1.15 -27.09 38.46
CA GLY A 180 1.99 -25.89 38.58
C GLY A 180 1.48 -24.85 39.57
N LYS A 181 2.19 -23.73 39.67
CA LYS A 181 1.82 -22.60 40.53
C LYS A 181 0.60 -21.89 39.95
N VAL A 182 -0.50 -21.80 40.69
CA VAL A 182 -1.72 -21.09 40.28
C VAL A 182 -1.73 -19.65 40.80
N VAL A 183 -2.17 -18.71 39.97
CA VAL A 183 -2.34 -17.28 40.30
C VAL A 183 -3.75 -16.85 39.90
N ASN A 184 -4.59 -16.48 40.86
CA ASN A 184 -5.90 -15.89 40.56
C ASN A 184 -5.76 -14.37 40.36
N LEU A 185 -6.33 -13.85 39.28
CA LEU A 185 -6.41 -12.43 38.98
C LEU A 185 -7.82 -11.93 39.25
N GLU A 186 -7.97 -11.17 40.34
CA GLU A 186 -9.16 -10.37 40.57
C GLU A 186 -8.92 -8.95 40.06
N ARG A 187 -9.88 -8.42 39.29
CA ARG A 187 -9.84 -7.04 38.79
C ARG A 187 -10.61 -6.14 39.76
N GLN A 188 -9.93 -5.65 40.79
CA GLN A 188 -10.56 -4.80 41.82
C GLN A 188 -10.55 -3.29 41.47
N GLY A 189 -10.13 -2.93 40.24
CA GLY A 189 -9.95 -1.56 39.79
C GLY A 189 -9.79 -1.43 38.28
N ALA A 190 -9.10 -0.38 37.83
CA ALA A 190 -9.31 0.54 36.69
C ALA A 190 -8.06 1.38 36.42
N SER A 191 -7.07 1.29 37.31
CA SER A 191 -5.93 2.20 37.28
C SER A 191 -4.93 1.73 36.24
N GLU A 192 -4.15 2.65 35.67
CA GLU A 192 -3.08 2.30 34.74
C GLU A 192 -2.09 1.30 35.36
N LYS A 193 -1.80 1.42 36.66
CA LYS A 193 -0.93 0.49 37.38
C LYS A 193 -1.53 -0.92 37.44
N GLU A 194 -2.84 -1.03 37.67
CA GLU A 194 -3.54 -2.31 37.68
C GLU A 194 -3.66 -2.90 36.29
N LEU A 195 -3.99 -2.09 35.28
CA LEU A 195 -4.03 -2.51 33.87
C LEU A 195 -2.66 -2.99 33.40
N LYS A 196 -1.59 -2.23 33.65
CA LYS A 196 -0.22 -2.65 33.34
C LYS A 196 0.11 -3.95 34.05
N ARG A 197 -0.12 -4.03 35.37
CA ARG A 197 0.15 -5.24 36.14
C ARG A 197 -0.65 -6.44 35.63
N TYR A 198 -1.90 -6.22 35.24
CA TYR A 198 -2.77 -7.21 34.64
C TYR A 198 -2.17 -7.73 33.33
N ILE A 199 -1.89 -6.85 32.36
CA ILE A 199 -1.31 -7.25 31.07
C ILE A 199 0.08 -7.91 31.27
N GLN A 200 0.93 -7.37 32.14
CA GLN A 200 2.24 -7.95 32.46
C GLN A 200 2.14 -9.39 32.98
N ARG A 201 1.15 -9.66 33.83
CA ARG A 201 0.90 -11.00 34.38
C ARG A 201 0.32 -11.94 33.36
N CYS A 202 -0.65 -11.48 32.58
CA CYS A 202 -1.26 -12.28 31.52
C CYS A 202 -0.22 -12.65 30.45
N ALA A 203 0.53 -11.66 29.95
CA ALA A 203 1.58 -11.86 28.94
C ALA A 203 2.76 -12.71 29.46
N GLY A 204 2.99 -12.74 30.77
CA GLY A 204 4.04 -13.53 31.41
C GLY A 204 3.62 -14.92 31.87
N ALA A 205 2.32 -15.25 31.77
CA ALA A 205 1.77 -16.49 32.29
C ALA A 205 2.26 -17.71 31.49
N SER A 206 2.46 -18.84 32.18
CA SER A 206 2.78 -20.10 31.52
C SER A 206 1.56 -20.71 30.80
N LYS A 207 0.37 -20.52 31.37
CA LYS A 207 -0.93 -20.81 30.77
C LYS A 207 -1.96 -19.83 31.31
N PHE A 208 -3.01 -19.55 30.54
CA PHE A 208 -4.00 -18.54 30.87
C PHE A 208 -5.43 -19.07 30.72
N ILE A 209 -6.27 -18.88 31.72
CA ILE A 209 -7.69 -19.28 31.68
C ILE A 209 -8.51 -18.03 31.92
N THR A 210 -9.42 -17.71 31.01
CA THR A 210 -10.21 -16.48 31.11
C THR A 210 -11.65 -16.69 30.67
N ASN A 211 -12.55 -15.87 31.20
CA ASN A 211 -13.90 -15.70 30.67
C ASN A 211 -14.12 -14.27 30.15
N THR A 212 -13.04 -13.54 29.84
CA THR A 212 -13.12 -12.13 29.42
C THR A 212 -12.57 -11.92 28.02
N ALA A 213 -13.12 -10.93 27.32
CA ALA A 213 -12.67 -10.55 25.99
C ALA A 213 -11.22 -10.00 26.03
N LEU A 214 -10.90 -9.16 27.03
CA LEU A 214 -9.57 -8.59 27.18
C LEU A 214 -8.51 -9.66 27.50
N GLY A 215 -8.86 -10.65 28.33
CA GLY A 215 -7.98 -11.78 28.59
C GLY A 215 -7.68 -12.57 27.33
N ALA A 216 -8.72 -12.94 26.57
CA ALA A 216 -8.57 -13.74 25.36
C ALA A 216 -7.67 -13.02 24.33
N ILE A 217 -7.90 -11.73 24.07
CA ILE A 217 -7.10 -10.99 23.10
C ILE A 217 -5.65 -10.78 23.54
N ILE A 218 -5.38 -10.56 24.84
CA ILE A 218 -4.00 -10.48 25.35
C ILE A 218 -3.28 -11.81 25.16
N ALA A 219 -3.93 -12.93 25.48
CA ALA A 219 -3.35 -14.25 25.29
C ALA A 219 -3.00 -14.50 23.81
N ILE A 220 -3.90 -14.12 22.90
CA ILE A 220 -3.67 -14.22 21.45
C ILE A 220 -2.48 -13.35 21.02
N ILE A 221 -2.42 -12.07 21.43
CA ILE A 221 -1.37 -11.11 21.04
C ILE A 221 0.01 -11.55 21.53
N TYR A 222 0.10 -12.01 22.78
CA TYR A 222 1.37 -12.43 23.38
C TYR A 222 1.66 -13.92 23.19
N HIS A 223 0.82 -14.62 22.41
CA HIS A 223 0.92 -16.06 22.16
C HIS A 223 1.02 -16.91 23.44
N VAL A 224 0.27 -16.52 24.46
CA VAL A 224 0.18 -17.25 25.72
C VAL A 224 -0.80 -18.41 25.53
N PRO A 225 -0.41 -19.65 25.88
CA PRO A 225 -1.32 -20.78 25.78
C PRO A 225 -2.55 -20.56 26.66
N PHE A 226 -3.76 -20.66 26.10
CA PHE A 226 -4.96 -20.24 26.82
C PHE A 226 -6.22 -21.06 26.54
N ILE A 227 -7.17 -20.95 27.48
CA ILE A 227 -8.53 -21.47 27.40
C ILE A 227 -9.52 -20.36 27.73
N TYR A 228 -10.62 -20.34 26.98
CA TYR A 228 -11.77 -19.48 27.21
C TYR A 228 -12.95 -20.26 27.82
N LEU A 229 -13.48 -19.77 28.94
CA LEU A 229 -14.66 -20.34 29.60
C LEU A 229 -15.91 -19.57 29.20
N VAL A 230 -16.82 -20.25 28.53
CA VAL A 230 -18.11 -19.70 28.10
C VAL A 230 -18.95 -19.28 29.31
N LYS A 231 -19.51 -18.07 29.28
CA LYS A 231 -20.37 -17.54 30.36
C LYS A 231 -21.78 -18.15 30.35
N GLU A 232 -22.36 -18.28 29.17
CA GLU A 232 -23.73 -18.73 28.91
C GLU A 232 -23.88 -19.26 27.48
N GLU A 233 -25.02 -19.88 27.16
CA GLU A 233 -25.25 -20.53 25.85
C GLU A 233 -25.03 -19.60 24.65
N SER A 234 -25.20 -18.28 24.82
CA SER A 234 -25.03 -17.27 23.77
C SER A 234 -23.84 -16.34 24.02
N ASP A 235 -22.66 -16.89 24.34
CA ASP A 235 -21.44 -16.10 24.57
C ASP A 235 -20.84 -15.54 23.26
N PRO A 236 -20.84 -14.21 23.05
CA PRO A 236 -20.35 -13.57 21.83
C PRO A 236 -18.84 -13.73 21.63
N ILE A 237 -18.07 -13.80 22.71
CA ILE A 237 -16.61 -13.94 22.62
C ILE A 237 -16.28 -15.36 22.15
N ALA A 238 -17.06 -16.36 22.57
CA ALA A 238 -16.93 -17.70 22.03
C ALA A 238 -17.15 -17.71 20.50
N THR A 239 -18.16 -17.01 20.00
CA THR A 239 -18.39 -16.87 18.55
C THR A 239 -17.20 -16.24 17.82
N ILE A 240 -16.62 -15.16 18.38
CA ILE A 240 -15.43 -14.52 17.80
C ILE A 240 -14.24 -15.50 17.77
N LEU A 241 -14.02 -16.25 18.85
CA LEU A 241 -12.96 -17.26 18.91
C LEU A 241 -13.19 -18.41 17.90
N GLN A 242 -14.43 -18.80 17.65
CA GLN A 242 -14.78 -19.76 16.60
C GLN A 242 -14.48 -19.20 15.20
N GLU A 243 -14.82 -17.93 14.92
CA GLU A 243 -14.47 -17.27 13.65
C GLU A 243 -12.94 -17.18 13.44
N LEU A 244 -12.18 -17.11 14.54
CA LEU A 244 -10.72 -17.18 14.57
C LEU A 244 -10.16 -18.61 14.50
N GLN A 245 -11.02 -19.62 14.33
CA GLN A 245 -10.68 -21.05 14.30
C GLN A 245 -9.94 -21.50 15.57
N LEU A 246 -10.44 -21.08 16.72
CA LEU A 246 -9.97 -21.43 18.06
C LEU A 246 -11.04 -22.21 18.84
N GLU A 247 -11.86 -23.01 18.15
CA GLU A 247 -12.97 -23.77 18.76
C GLU A 247 -12.48 -24.68 19.89
N LYS A 248 -11.30 -25.27 19.70
CA LYS A 248 -10.64 -26.13 20.70
C LYS A 248 -10.07 -25.38 21.90
N HIS A 249 -10.08 -24.04 21.92
CA HIS A 249 -9.70 -23.26 23.10
C HIS A 249 -10.93 -22.92 23.96
N ILE A 250 -12.14 -23.28 23.53
CA ILE A 250 -13.39 -22.87 24.15
C ILE A 250 -13.98 -24.05 24.93
N ILE A 251 -14.22 -23.85 26.23
CA ILE A 251 -14.89 -24.86 27.06
C ILE A 251 -16.38 -24.50 27.19
N GLN A 252 -17.20 -25.21 26.43
CA GLN A 252 -18.66 -25.13 26.46
C GLN A 252 -19.29 -26.17 27.38
N ASN A 253 -18.81 -27.41 27.36
CA ASN A 253 -19.41 -28.54 28.08
C ASN A 253 -19.17 -28.49 29.59
N ASP A 254 -20.06 -29.13 30.35
CA ASP A 254 -20.00 -29.23 31.82
C ASP A 254 -19.04 -30.29 32.35
N ASP A 255 -18.70 -31.25 31.49
CA ASP A 255 -17.68 -32.26 31.76
C ASP A 255 -16.50 -31.97 30.83
N ILE A 256 -15.30 -31.95 31.41
CA ILE A 256 -14.06 -31.55 30.74
C ILE A 256 -13.19 -32.81 30.61
N LEU A 257 -12.99 -33.29 29.38
CA LEU A 257 -12.03 -34.36 29.09
C LEU A 257 -10.76 -33.76 28.48
N ASP A 258 -9.60 -34.40 28.71
CA ASP A 258 -8.30 -33.90 28.22
C ASP A 258 -8.22 -33.76 26.69
N ASP A 259 -9.01 -34.55 25.95
CA ASP A 259 -9.06 -34.51 24.49
C ASP A 259 -9.98 -33.40 23.94
N ASP A 260 -10.76 -32.73 24.79
CA ASP A 260 -11.79 -31.76 24.38
C ASP A 260 -11.22 -30.36 24.05
N PHE A 261 -9.97 -30.07 24.42
CA PHE A 261 -9.38 -28.73 24.26
C PHE A 261 -7.87 -28.72 24.00
N THR A 262 -7.34 -27.59 23.53
CA THR A 262 -5.90 -27.33 23.37
C THR A 262 -5.52 -26.01 24.01
N TRP A 263 -4.28 -25.95 24.51
CA TRP A 263 -3.69 -24.74 25.06
C TRP A 263 -2.95 -23.92 24.00
N GLU A 264 -2.28 -24.61 23.08
CA GLU A 264 -1.27 -24.01 22.22
C GLU A 264 -1.89 -23.20 21.07
N VAL A 265 -1.40 -21.97 20.90
CA VAL A 265 -1.77 -21.10 19.80
C VAL A 265 -0.59 -21.02 18.85
N GLU A 266 -0.73 -21.44 17.60
CA GLU A 266 0.36 -21.33 16.61
C GLU A 266 0.55 -19.86 16.21
N PRO A 267 1.67 -19.19 16.58
CA PRO A 267 1.79 -17.73 16.48
C PRO A 267 1.57 -17.18 15.07
N LYS A 268 2.23 -17.79 14.07
CA LYS A 268 2.18 -17.32 12.67
C LYS A 268 0.78 -17.44 12.06
N VAL A 269 0.09 -18.54 12.37
CA VAL A 269 -1.27 -18.79 11.89
C VAL A 269 -2.23 -17.83 12.56
N MET A 270 -2.12 -17.65 13.87
CA MET A 270 -3.01 -16.79 14.62
C MET A 270 -2.85 -15.31 14.24
N ASP A 271 -1.62 -14.81 14.11
CA ASP A 271 -1.37 -13.46 13.62
C ASP A 271 -2.02 -13.21 12.27
N THR A 272 -1.97 -14.21 11.38
CA THR A 272 -2.57 -14.11 10.06
C THR A 272 -4.09 -14.10 10.15
N ARG A 273 -4.72 -15.00 10.92
CA ARG A 273 -6.18 -15.05 11.10
C ARG A 273 -6.72 -13.78 11.73
N LEU A 274 -6.08 -13.30 12.79
CA LEU A 274 -6.48 -12.10 13.51
C LEU A 274 -6.35 -10.84 12.64
N ARG A 275 -5.28 -10.74 11.82
CA ARG A 275 -5.15 -9.67 10.82
C ARG A 275 -6.26 -9.70 9.78
N LYS A 276 -6.68 -10.88 9.30
CA LYS A 276 -7.81 -11.01 8.36
C LYS A 276 -9.12 -10.58 9.00
N TRP A 277 -9.41 -11.11 10.18
CA TRP A 277 -10.66 -10.88 10.90
C TRP A 277 -10.90 -9.39 11.16
N ARG A 278 -9.84 -8.63 11.46
CA ARG A 278 -9.90 -7.17 11.65
C ARG A 278 -10.22 -6.37 10.39
N ARG A 279 -10.04 -6.90 9.19
CA ARG A 279 -10.19 -6.09 7.95
C ARG A 279 -11.63 -5.74 7.66
N THR A 280 -12.58 -6.64 7.95
CA THR A 280 -14.01 -6.41 7.66
C THR A 280 -14.59 -5.26 8.49
N PRO A 281 -14.44 -5.22 9.84
CA PRO A 281 -14.93 -4.09 10.62
C PRO A 281 -14.24 -2.77 10.24
N LEU A 282 -12.94 -2.80 9.94
CA LEU A 282 -12.22 -1.59 9.53
C LEU A 282 -12.74 -1.04 8.19
N TYR A 283 -13.07 -1.92 7.25
CA TYR A 283 -13.71 -1.54 5.99
C TYR A 283 -15.12 -0.97 6.21
N GLU A 284 -15.92 -1.60 7.08
CA GLU A 284 -17.25 -1.10 7.45
C GLU A 284 -17.20 0.27 8.14
N ILE A 285 -16.15 0.53 8.95
CA ILE A 285 -15.86 1.87 9.48
C ILE A 285 -15.54 2.82 8.33
N GLU A 286 -14.55 2.51 7.48
CA GLU A 286 -14.13 3.36 6.36
C GLU A 286 -15.31 3.75 5.44
N GLU A 287 -16.21 2.80 5.16
CA GLU A 287 -17.43 3.01 4.38
C GLU A 287 -18.46 3.86 5.16
N GLY A 288 -18.72 3.50 6.42
CA GLY A 288 -19.75 4.10 7.26
C GLY A 288 -19.44 5.53 7.70
N VAL A 289 -18.16 5.92 7.87
CA VAL A 289 -17.81 7.32 8.18
C VAL A 289 -17.78 8.22 6.95
N HIS A 290 -18.17 7.73 5.76
CA HIS A 290 -18.06 8.49 4.51
C HIS A 290 -16.75 9.30 4.47
N MET A 291 -15.59 8.63 4.69
CA MET A 291 -14.27 9.23 4.49
C MET A 291 -14.12 9.61 3.02
N THR A 292 -14.80 10.69 2.65
CA THR A 292 -14.85 11.34 1.36
C THR A 292 -13.58 12.14 1.19
N SER A 293 -12.47 11.42 1.10
CA SER A 293 -11.81 11.60 -0.17
C SER A 293 -12.77 10.97 -1.18
N ASN A 294 -13.30 11.71 -2.16
CA ASN A 294 -13.92 11.14 -3.38
C ASN A 294 -12.91 10.28 -4.18
N GLU A 295 -11.92 9.71 -3.51
CA GLU A 295 -10.77 9.04 -4.06
C GLU A 295 -11.05 7.55 -4.05
N GLU A 296 -11.44 7.10 -5.22
CA GLU A 296 -11.61 5.70 -5.57
C GLU A 296 -10.42 4.87 -5.06
N ARG A 297 -10.70 3.73 -4.42
CA ARG A 297 -9.70 2.75 -3.97
C ARG A 297 -9.66 1.56 -4.90
N VAL A 298 -8.57 0.81 -4.86
CA VAL A 298 -8.48 -0.45 -5.62
C VAL A 298 -9.32 -1.54 -4.97
N LEU A 299 -9.99 -2.36 -5.78
CA LEU A 299 -10.84 -3.47 -5.32
C LEU A 299 -10.01 -4.72 -5.01
N CYS A 300 -8.97 -4.58 -4.20
CA CYS A 300 -8.20 -5.71 -3.72
C CYS A 300 -7.66 -5.48 -2.31
N PRO A 301 -7.15 -6.53 -1.64
CA PRO A 301 -6.77 -6.43 -0.24
C PRO A 301 -5.77 -5.34 0.14
N THR A 302 -4.99 -4.84 -0.82
CA THR A 302 -4.05 -3.73 -0.58
C THR A 302 -4.72 -2.43 -0.16
N ASN A 303 -5.99 -2.22 -0.52
CA ASN A 303 -6.83 -1.07 -0.18
C ASN A 303 -6.17 0.31 -0.38
N ILE A 304 -5.18 0.43 -1.27
CA ILE A 304 -4.55 1.72 -1.58
C ILE A 304 -5.47 2.57 -2.46
N LEU A 305 -5.23 3.88 -2.47
CA LEU A 305 -5.95 4.78 -3.38
C LEU A 305 -5.64 4.39 -4.83
N LYS A 306 -6.63 4.48 -5.71
CA LYS A 306 -6.50 4.18 -7.13
C LYS A 306 -5.39 5.03 -7.76
N LYS A 307 -5.32 6.32 -7.38
CA LYS A 307 -4.26 7.25 -7.78
C LYS A 307 -2.86 6.90 -7.25
N GLU A 308 -2.71 5.90 -6.38
CA GLU A 308 -1.42 5.42 -5.88
C GLU A 308 -1.03 4.05 -6.44
N CYS A 309 -1.98 3.36 -7.09
CA CYS A 309 -1.73 2.08 -7.71
C CYS A 309 -0.95 2.27 -9.02
N TYR A 310 0.24 1.68 -9.12
CA TYR A 310 1.09 1.74 -10.33
C TYR A 310 0.63 0.83 -11.47
N GLY A 311 -0.41 0.01 -11.27
CA GLY A 311 -0.86 -0.98 -12.27
C GLY A 311 0.25 -1.99 -12.56
N CYS A 312 0.98 -2.42 -11.53
CA CYS A 312 2.25 -3.13 -11.69
C CYS A 312 2.14 -4.66 -11.72
N TYR A 313 0.91 -5.19 -11.60
CA TYR A 313 0.57 -6.63 -11.61
C TYR A 313 1.23 -7.47 -10.50
N ALA A 314 2.07 -6.91 -9.62
CA ALA A 314 2.73 -7.68 -8.55
C ALA A 314 1.74 -8.43 -7.64
N CYS A 315 0.62 -7.79 -7.30
CA CYS A 315 -0.45 -8.39 -6.49
C CYS A 315 -1.17 -9.56 -7.19
N GLU A 316 -1.38 -9.46 -8.50
CA GLU A 316 -1.96 -10.51 -9.33
C GLU A 316 -0.97 -11.69 -9.47
N LYS A 317 0.28 -11.42 -9.87
CA LYS A 317 1.29 -12.47 -10.09
C LYS A 317 1.70 -13.21 -8.83
N ILE A 318 1.64 -12.58 -7.66
CA ILE A 318 2.00 -13.23 -6.39
C ILE A 318 0.87 -14.07 -5.79
N CYS A 319 -0.37 -13.90 -6.26
CA CYS A 319 -1.55 -14.49 -5.66
C CYS A 319 -1.55 -16.02 -5.89
N PRO A 320 -1.48 -16.86 -4.84
CA PRO A 320 -1.35 -18.30 -5.01
C PRO A 320 -2.62 -18.96 -5.57
N THR A 321 -3.79 -18.39 -5.29
CA THR A 321 -5.09 -18.89 -5.79
C THR A 321 -5.55 -18.19 -7.05
N LYS A 322 -4.76 -17.25 -7.60
CA LYS A 322 -5.13 -16.40 -8.74
C LYS A 322 -6.44 -15.62 -8.52
N ALA A 323 -6.78 -15.32 -7.25
CA ALA A 323 -7.98 -14.59 -6.89
C ALA A 323 -7.99 -13.10 -7.30
N ILE A 324 -6.90 -12.57 -7.86
CA ILE A 324 -6.81 -11.16 -8.27
C ILE A 324 -6.63 -11.11 -9.79
N THR A 325 -7.50 -10.35 -10.45
CA THR A 325 -7.43 -10.06 -11.88
C THR A 325 -7.17 -8.57 -12.08
N MET A 326 -6.39 -8.21 -13.10
CA MET A 326 -6.14 -6.80 -13.46
C MET A 326 -7.14 -6.37 -14.53
N VAL A 327 -8.01 -5.43 -14.21
CA VAL A 327 -9.09 -4.94 -15.08
C VAL A 327 -8.79 -3.50 -15.48
N GLU A 328 -8.87 -3.19 -16.77
CA GLU A 328 -8.70 -1.82 -17.27
C GLU A 328 -9.90 -0.95 -16.90
N ASP A 329 -9.64 0.28 -16.49
CA ASP A 329 -10.68 1.30 -16.35
C ASP A 329 -11.02 1.98 -17.69
N GLU A 330 -11.90 2.98 -17.66
CA GLU A 330 -12.30 3.72 -18.85
C GLU A 330 -11.14 4.45 -19.56
N GLU A 331 -10.08 4.79 -18.82
CA GLU A 331 -8.87 5.45 -19.33
C GLU A 331 -7.86 4.43 -19.92
N GLY A 332 -8.12 3.14 -19.79
CA GLY A 332 -7.24 2.05 -20.25
C GLY A 332 -6.12 1.72 -19.27
N PHE A 333 -6.30 2.04 -17.99
CA PHE A 333 -5.33 1.77 -16.94
C PHE A 333 -5.77 0.54 -16.12
N PRO A 334 -4.91 -0.48 -15.94
CA PRO A 334 -5.27 -1.68 -15.19
C PRO A 334 -5.26 -1.45 -13.68
N TYR A 335 -6.25 -2.01 -12.98
CA TYR A 335 -6.39 -2.05 -11.52
C TYR A 335 -6.78 -3.44 -11.02
N PRO A 336 -6.32 -3.84 -9.82
CA PRO A 336 -6.62 -5.17 -9.29
C PRO A 336 -8.07 -5.25 -8.78
N VAL A 337 -8.76 -6.33 -9.14
CA VAL A 337 -10.08 -6.71 -8.68
C VAL A 337 -10.00 -8.12 -8.10
N THR A 338 -10.52 -8.31 -6.89
CA THR A 338 -10.46 -9.60 -6.17
C THR A 338 -11.75 -10.38 -6.35
N ASN A 339 -11.62 -11.67 -6.66
CA ASN A 339 -12.69 -12.64 -6.55
C ASN A 339 -12.69 -13.16 -5.10
N GLU A 340 -13.70 -12.77 -4.32
CA GLU A 340 -13.80 -13.12 -2.90
C GLU A 340 -14.05 -14.62 -2.66
N GLU A 341 -14.66 -15.34 -3.60
CA GLU A 341 -14.90 -16.79 -3.48
C GLU A 341 -13.60 -17.61 -3.52
N THR A 342 -12.60 -17.14 -4.27
CA THR A 342 -11.30 -17.81 -4.43
C THR A 342 -10.20 -17.21 -3.55
N CYS A 343 -10.49 -16.08 -2.90
CA CYS A 343 -9.55 -15.38 -2.05
C CYS A 343 -9.43 -16.08 -0.68
N ILE A 344 -8.31 -16.76 -0.46
CA ILE A 344 -7.98 -17.33 0.87
C ILE A 344 -7.41 -16.28 1.84
N GLN A 345 -7.45 -14.99 1.48
CA GLN A 345 -7.00 -13.85 2.27
C GLN A 345 -5.57 -13.99 2.84
N CYS A 346 -4.65 -14.61 2.11
CA CYS A 346 -3.29 -14.91 2.61
C CYS A 346 -2.34 -13.70 2.77
N GLY A 347 -2.79 -12.48 2.41
CA GLY A 347 -2.02 -11.23 2.46
C GLY A 347 -0.83 -11.16 1.49
N ALA A 348 -0.71 -12.07 0.52
CA ALA A 348 0.41 -12.07 -0.41
C ALA A 348 0.47 -10.80 -1.28
N CYS A 349 -0.70 -10.30 -1.69
CA CYS A 349 -0.84 -9.07 -2.49
C CYS A 349 -0.40 -7.81 -1.74
N GLU A 350 -0.72 -7.68 -0.45
CA GLU A 350 -0.27 -6.59 0.41
C GLU A 350 1.25 -6.60 0.53
N ARG A 351 1.84 -7.76 0.83
CA ARG A 351 3.31 -7.92 0.92
C ARG A 351 4.03 -7.63 -0.39
N ALA A 352 3.38 -7.89 -1.53
CA ALA A 352 3.95 -7.62 -2.85
C ALA A 352 3.70 -6.18 -3.36
N CYS A 353 2.81 -5.42 -2.72
CA CYS A 353 2.44 -4.10 -3.18
C CYS A 353 3.60 -3.10 -3.01
N ILE A 354 4.18 -2.69 -4.14
CA ILE A 354 5.32 -1.76 -4.16
C ILE A 354 4.97 -0.35 -3.63
N ARG A 355 3.69 0.00 -3.52
CA ARG A 355 3.25 1.26 -2.89
C ARG A 355 3.35 1.18 -1.37
N LEU A 356 3.01 0.03 -0.79
CA LEU A 356 3.01 -0.21 0.66
C LEU A 356 4.42 -0.54 1.20
N LYS A 357 5.35 -0.88 0.31
CA LYS A 357 6.72 -1.26 0.67
C LYS A 357 7.73 -0.21 0.22
N GLU A 358 8.66 0.16 1.11
CA GLU A 358 9.86 0.86 0.67
C GLU A 358 10.74 -0.09 -0.15
N THR A 359 10.99 0.28 -1.41
CA THR A 359 11.94 -0.42 -2.27
C THR A 359 13.14 0.48 -2.47
N LYS A 360 14.27 0.14 -1.84
CA LYS A 360 15.57 0.80 -2.06
C LYS A 360 16.58 -0.27 -2.41
N CYS A 361 17.30 -0.06 -3.52
CA CYS A 361 18.41 -0.91 -3.93
C CYS A 361 19.78 -0.24 -3.80
N VAL A 362 19.82 1.05 -3.43
CA VAL A 362 21.08 1.80 -3.39
C VAL A 362 21.93 1.30 -2.22
N GLU A 363 23.12 0.80 -2.54
CA GLU A 363 24.08 0.27 -1.57
C GLU A 363 24.98 1.37 -0.99
N GLU A 364 25.70 1.05 0.09
CA GLU A 364 26.68 1.97 0.67
C GLU A 364 27.80 2.29 -0.33
N GLY A 365 28.21 3.56 -0.42
CA GLY A 365 29.18 4.02 -1.43
C GLY A 365 28.59 4.29 -2.83
N PHE A 366 27.28 4.10 -3.00
CA PHE A 366 26.51 4.42 -4.20
C PHE A 366 25.50 5.56 -3.94
N PRO A 367 24.99 6.24 -4.99
CA PRO A 367 25.21 5.98 -6.41
C PRO A 367 26.48 6.62 -6.99
N ARG A 368 27.05 5.96 -8.02
CA ARG A 368 28.11 6.54 -8.86
C ARG A 368 27.52 7.05 -10.16
N VAL A 369 27.72 8.33 -10.46
CA VAL A 369 27.10 9.00 -11.62
C VAL A 369 28.12 9.25 -12.73
N ARG A 370 27.75 8.97 -13.98
CA ARG A 370 28.57 9.15 -15.17
C ARG A 370 27.79 9.80 -16.31
N ALA A 371 28.48 10.59 -17.14
CA ALA A 371 28.06 10.88 -18.51
C ALA A 371 28.85 9.95 -19.43
N ALA A 372 28.19 9.28 -20.36
CA ALA A 372 28.83 8.29 -21.22
C ALA A 372 28.38 8.37 -22.68
N ASN A 373 29.36 8.35 -23.58
CA ASN A 373 29.19 8.28 -25.02
C ASN A 373 29.86 7.02 -25.56
N ASN A 374 29.12 6.12 -26.19
CA ASN A 374 29.71 4.99 -26.89
C ASN A 374 30.60 5.51 -28.03
N LYS A 375 31.85 5.04 -28.07
CA LYS A 375 32.85 5.42 -29.08
C LYS A 375 32.39 5.07 -30.50
N ASN A 376 31.57 4.04 -30.64
CA ASN A 376 30.93 3.69 -31.90
C ASN A 376 29.71 4.59 -32.16
N THR A 377 29.91 5.62 -33.00
CA THR A 377 28.85 6.57 -33.36
C THR A 377 27.67 5.92 -34.08
N LYS A 378 27.86 4.79 -34.78
CA LYS A 378 26.76 4.08 -35.46
C LYS A 378 25.75 3.53 -34.47
N ILE A 379 26.19 3.12 -33.28
CA ILE A 379 25.30 2.68 -32.20
C ILE A 379 24.50 3.87 -31.67
N ARG A 380 25.15 5.01 -31.43
CA ARG A 380 24.50 6.22 -30.91
C ARG A 380 23.49 6.83 -31.89
N GLN A 381 23.79 6.85 -33.18
CA GLN A 381 22.92 7.44 -34.21
C GLN A 381 21.88 6.46 -34.79
N GLY A 382 22.13 5.15 -34.70
CA GLY A 382 21.24 4.12 -35.19
C GLY A 382 20.27 3.65 -34.11
N ILE A 383 20.64 2.58 -33.40
CA ILE A 383 19.72 1.83 -32.51
C ILE A 383 19.58 2.43 -31.10
N SER A 384 20.48 3.29 -30.62
CA SER A 384 20.35 3.83 -29.26
C SER A 384 19.56 5.13 -29.24
N SER A 385 18.66 5.30 -28.26
CA SER A 385 18.02 6.60 -27.97
C SER A 385 18.99 7.66 -27.45
N SER A 386 20.16 7.29 -26.93
CA SER A 386 21.06 8.19 -26.20
C SER A 386 22.54 7.85 -26.44
N GLY A 387 23.37 7.81 -25.39
CA GLY A 387 24.80 7.51 -25.46
C GLY A 387 25.18 6.04 -25.69
N GLY A 388 24.23 5.11 -25.87
CA GLY A 388 24.55 3.74 -26.30
C GLY A 388 24.86 2.72 -25.20
N ILE A 389 24.37 2.90 -23.96
CA ILE A 389 24.58 1.95 -22.86
C ILE A 389 23.80 0.64 -23.05
N PHE A 390 22.48 0.72 -23.24
CA PHE A 390 21.62 -0.47 -23.36
C PHE A 390 22.09 -1.49 -24.41
N PRO A 391 22.44 -1.09 -25.66
CA PRO A 391 22.94 -2.05 -26.65
C PRO A 391 24.22 -2.78 -26.23
N GLU A 392 25.11 -2.12 -25.47
CA GLU A 392 26.34 -2.74 -24.95
C GLU A 392 26.05 -3.70 -23.81
N LEU A 393 25.07 -3.40 -22.94
CA LEU A 393 24.59 -4.32 -21.91
C LEU A 393 23.93 -5.56 -22.53
N CYS A 394 23.13 -5.39 -23.60
CA CYS A 394 22.58 -6.52 -24.35
C CYS A 394 23.69 -7.44 -24.88
N ARG A 395 24.73 -6.84 -25.49
CA ARG A 395 25.88 -7.59 -26.00
C ARG A 395 26.59 -8.37 -24.90
N GLU A 396 26.89 -7.70 -23.79
CA GLU A 396 27.54 -8.32 -22.64
C GLU A 396 26.73 -9.51 -22.09
N ILE A 397 25.42 -9.39 -22.03
CA ILE A 397 24.56 -10.43 -21.48
C ILE A 397 24.40 -11.60 -22.46
N ILE A 398 24.11 -11.32 -23.73
CA ILE A 398 23.80 -12.34 -24.73
C ILE A 398 25.06 -13.05 -25.21
N GLU A 399 26.08 -12.29 -25.64
CA GLU A 399 27.26 -12.85 -26.29
C GLU A 399 28.28 -13.37 -25.28
N ASN A 400 28.56 -12.62 -24.21
CA ASN A 400 29.61 -12.98 -23.25
C ASN A 400 29.11 -13.86 -22.10
N ARG A 401 27.84 -13.73 -21.71
CA ARG A 401 27.26 -14.45 -20.56
C ARG A 401 26.20 -15.48 -20.94
N GLN A 402 25.93 -15.64 -22.24
CA GLN A 402 24.93 -16.59 -22.76
C GLN A 402 23.55 -16.44 -22.08
N GLY A 403 23.23 -15.21 -21.69
CA GLY A 403 22.04 -14.83 -20.96
C GLY A 403 20.88 -14.49 -21.88
N VAL A 404 19.89 -13.80 -21.32
CA VAL A 404 18.76 -13.25 -22.06
C VAL A 404 18.49 -11.80 -21.63
N VAL A 405 17.85 -11.05 -22.51
CA VAL A 405 17.44 -9.66 -22.24
C VAL A 405 15.93 -9.59 -22.23
N VAL A 406 15.37 -8.88 -21.25
CA VAL A 406 13.95 -8.54 -21.18
C VAL A 406 13.80 -7.06 -21.43
N GLY A 407 13.03 -6.70 -22.46
CA GLY A 407 12.76 -5.32 -22.84
C GLY A 407 11.37 -5.16 -23.43
N VAL A 408 11.11 -4.01 -24.06
CA VAL A 408 9.78 -3.65 -24.58
C VAL A 408 9.78 -3.51 -26.10
N ALA A 409 8.81 -4.12 -26.77
CA ALA A 409 8.64 -4.11 -28.21
C ALA A 409 7.16 -3.90 -28.57
N TYR A 410 6.90 -3.69 -29.87
CA TYR A 410 5.54 -3.80 -30.40
C TYR A 410 5.18 -5.28 -30.64
N ASP A 411 3.95 -5.66 -30.33
CA ASP A 411 3.35 -6.88 -30.85
C ASP A 411 2.78 -6.66 -32.27
N GLU A 412 2.24 -7.71 -32.88
CA GLU A 412 1.63 -7.67 -34.21
C GLU A 412 0.44 -6.71 -34.34
N ASN A 413 -0.11 -6.25 -33.23
CA ASN A 413 -1.23 -5.32 -33.16
C ASN A 413 -0.79 -3.91 -32.68
N MET A 414 0.51 -3.62 -32.71
CA MET A 414 1.12 -2.36 -32.23
C MET A 414 0.86 -2.06 -30.74
N ASN A 415 0.49 -3.06 -29.93
CA ASN A 415 0.52 -2.89 -28.48
C ASN A 415 1.98 -2.95 -28.00
N VAL A 416 2.31 -2.16 -26.97
CA VAL A 416 3.63 -2.19 -26.34
C VAL A 416 3.64 -3.29 -25.28
N VAL A 417 4.45 -4.30 -25.49
CA VAL A 417 4.54 -5.50 -24.63
C VAL A 417 5.99 -5.74 -24.22
N SER A 418 6.19 -6.42 -23.09
CA SER A 418 7.51 -6.97 -22.77
C SER A 418 7.77 -8.24 -23.59
N LYS A 419 8.98 -8.42 -24.12
CA LYS A 419 9.45 -9.68 -24.71
C LYS A 419 10.80 -10.08 -24.13
N ILE A 420 11.22 -11.32 -24.40
CA ILE A 420 12.52 -11.86 -24.01
C ILE A 420 13.33 -12.14 -25.28
N ALA A 421 14.51 -11.55 -25.37
CA ALA A 421 15.47 -11.77 -26.46
C ALA A 421 16.61 -12.69 -26.01
N GLN A 422 16.94 -13.65 -26.86
CA GLN A 422 18.08 -14.55 -26.73
C GLN A 422 19.20 -14.21 -27.72
N THR A 423 18.91 -13.39 -28.73
CA THR A 423 19.89 -12.94 -29.72
C THR A 423 19.95 -11.42 -29.82
N MET A 424 21.06 -10.90 -30.34
CA MET A 424 21.19 -9.46 -30.57
C MET A 424 20.21 -8.93 -31.61
N GLU A 425 19.74 -9.77 -32.54
CA GLU A 425 18.73 -9.37 -33.53
C GLU A 425 17.39 -9.11 -32.86
N GLU A 426 16.93 -10.05 -32.02
CA GLU A 426 15.71 -9.88 -31.23
C GLU A 426 15.81 -8.68 -30.28
N ALA A 427 16.97 -8.47 -29.64
CA ALA A 427 17.19 -7.35 -28.71
C ALA A 427 17.13 -5.97 -29.40
N LYS A 428 17.28 -5.88 -30.72
CA LYS A 428 17.09 -4.62 -31.46
C LYS A 428 15.64 -4.13 -31.40
N GLU A 429 14.65 -5.00 -31.22
CA GLU A 429 13.26 -4.56 -31.06
C GLU A 429 13.06 -3.69 -29.80
N PHE A 430 13.91 -3.90 -28.78
CA PHE A 430 13.85 -3.19 -27.48
C PHE A 430 14.52 -1.82 -27.53
N CYS A 431 15.28 -1.55 -28.59
CA CYS A 431 15.92 -0.28 -28.82
C CYS A 431 14.89 0.82 -29.13
N ASN A 432 15.32 2.08 -29.03
CA ASN A 432 14.45 3.26 -29.10
C ASN A 432 13.44 3.39 -27.94
N SER A 433 13.02 4.61 -27.65
CA SER A 433 12.08 4.90 -26.56
C SER A 433 10.63 4.73 -27.02
N LYS A 434 9.85 3.89 -26.32
CA LYS A 434 8.40 3.78 -26.46
C LYS A 434 7.73 4.60 -25.36
N TYR A 435 7.07 5.70 -25.69
CA TYR A 435 6.41 6.58 -24.72
C TYR A 435 5.00 6.11 -24.38
N VAL A 436 4.89 4.83 -24.01
CA VAL A 436 3.63 4.14 -23.70
C VAL A 436 3.94 3.14 -22.58
N LYS A 437 3.08 3.02 -21.58
CA LYS A 437 3.26 1.99 -20.56
C LYS A 437 2.95 0.61 -21.15
N SER A 438 3.90 -0.32 -21.03
CA SER A 438 3.79 -1.65 -21.63
C SER A 438 2.95 -2.63 -20.80
N HIS A 439 2.49 -3.72 -21.44
CA HIS A 439 2.06 -4.94 -20.74
C HIS A 439 3.28 -5.83 -20.47
N PHE A 440 3.86 -5.72 -19.27
CA PHE A 440 5.17 -6.33 -18.96
C PHE A 440 5.14 -7.57 -18.07
N ALA A 441 4.15 -7.69 -17.19
CA ALA A 441 4.24 -8.64 -16.08
C ALA A 441 3.98 -10.11 -16.45
N HIS A 442 3.51 -10.39 -17.67
CA HIS A 442 3.32 -11.76 -18.15
C HIS A 442 4.66 -12.53 -18.22
N ASN A 443 5.79 -11.83 -18.35
CA ASN A 443 7.13 -12.45 -18.35
C ASN A 443 7.68 -12.73 -16.95
N PHE A 444 7.06 -12.27 -15.86
CA PHE A 444 7.59 -12.47 -14.50
C PHE A 444 7.85 -13.95 -14.15
N PRO A 445 6.91 -14.88 -14.40
CA PRO A 445 7.17 -16.30 -14.14
C PRO A 445 8.33 -16.85 -14.97
N LYS A 446 8.42 -16.46 -16.26
CA LYS A 446 9.49 -16.94 -17.14
C LYS A 446 10.86 -16.41 -16.73
N VAL A 447 10.94 -15.15 -16.32
CA VAL A 447 12.17 -14.57 -15.76
C VAL A 447 12.63 -15.34 -14.52
N LYS A 448 11.71 -15.66 -13.60
CA LYS A 448 12.03 -16.45 -12.41
C LYS A 448 12.54 -17.85 -12.77
N GLU A 449 11.90 -18.51 -13.72
CA GLU A 449 12.32 -19.83 -14.23
C GLU A 449 13.75 -19.79 -14.80
N LEU A 450 14.05 -18.81 -15.66
CA LEU A 450 15.38 -18.63 -16.27
C LEU A 450 16.46 -18.37 -15.21
N LEU A 451 16.15 -17.53 -14.22
CA LEU A 451 17.06 -17.26 -13.11
C LEU A 451 17.33 -18.52 -12.27
N GLN A 452 16.31 -19.36 -12.04
CA GLN A 452 16.45 -20.63 -11.34
C GLN A 452 17.26 -21.67 -12.12
N GLN A 453 17.26 -21.58 -13.45
CA GLN A 453 18.11 -22.37 -14.34
C GLN A 453 19.56 -21.86 -14.40
N GLY A 454 19.90 -20.79 -13.67
CA GLY A 454 21.24 -20.21 -13.66
C GLY A 454 21.55 -19.31 -14.87
N ARG A 455 20.58 -19.02 -15.74
CA ARG A 455 20.78 -18.10 -16.88
C ARG A 455 20.98 -16.68 -16.36
N HIS A 456 21.88 -15.93 -16.98
CA HIS A 456 21.98 -14.49 -16.75
C HIS A 456 20.78 -13.78 -17.41
N VAL A 457 20.18 -12.82 -16.70
CA VAL A 457 19.05 -12.02 -17.19
C VAL A 457 19.36 -10.55 -17.02
N LEU A 458 19.26 -9.78 -18.10
CA LEU A 458 19.13 -8.32 -18.03
C LEU A 458 17.65 -7.97 -18.12
N TYR A 459 17.09 -7.40 -17.06
CA TYR A 459 15.73 -6.89 -17.06
C TYR A 459 15.73 -5.37 -17.17
N THR A 460 15.04 -4.86 -18.20
CA THR A 460 14.93 -3.42 -18.45
C THR A 460 13.48 -2.97 -18.35
N GLY A 461 13.26 -1.76 -17.83
CA GLY A 461 11.91 -1.22 -17.74
C GLY A 461 11.80 0.08 -16.96
N LEU A 462 10.55 0.45 -16.65
CA LEU A 462 10.32 1.59 -15.76
C LEU A 462 10.72 1.23 -14.32
N PRO A 463 11.10 2.20 -13.48
CA PRO A 463 11.41 1.94 -12.07
C PRO A 463 10.28 1.19 -11.33
N CYS A 464 9.01 1.54 -11.57
CA CYS A 464 7.89 0.84 -10.93
C CYS A 464 7.71 -0.62 -11.42
N GLU A 465 8.17 -0.95 -12.63
CA GLU A 465 8.11 -2.30 -13.21
C GLU A 465 9.24 -3.16 -12.64
N CYS A 466 10.45 -2.59 -12.56
CA CYS A 466 11.61 -3.19 -11.92
C CYS A 466 11.36 -3.51 -10.44
N ALA A 467 10.73 -2.58 -9.71
CA ALA A 467 10.33 -2.80 -8.32
C ALA A 467 9.30 -3.93 -8.19
N ALA A 468 8.35 -4.02 -9.12
CA ALA A 468 7.35 -5.08 -9.14
C ALA A 468 7.97 -6.46 -9.40
N LEU A 469 8.96 -6.56 -10.31
CA LEU A 469 9.70 -7.80 -10.54
C LEU A 469 10.43 -8.24 -9.26
N ARG A 470 11.20 -7.34 -8.63
CA ARG A 470 11.90 -7.66 -7.37
C ARG A 470 10.92 -8.14 -6.29
N SER A 471 9.78 -7.45 -6.16
CA SER A 471 8.73 -7.82 -5.21
C SER A 471 8.16 -9.22 -5.49
N TYR A 472 7.91 -9.54 -6.76
CA TYR A 472 7.45 -10.86 -7.20
C TYR A 472 8.48 -11.98 -6.95
N LEU A 473 9.76 -11.70 -7.17
CA LEU A 473 10.85 -12.67 -7.02
C LEU A 473 11.10 -13.07 -5.56
N LYS A 474 10.77 -12.19 -4.60
CA LYS A 474 10.92 -12.36 -3.13
C LYS A 474 12.34 -12.58 -2.61
N LYS A 475 13.35 -12.54 -3.48
CA LYS A 475 14.77 -12.61 -3.13
C LYS A 475 15.59 -11.95 -4.25
N ASP A 476 16.81 -11.57 -3.92
CA ASP A 476 17.78 -11.14 -4.91
C ASP A 476 18.44 -12.34 -5.61
N TYR A 477 18.89 -12.09 -6.85
CA TYR A 477 19.55 -13.07 -7.71
C TYR A 477 20.84 -12.44 -8.24
N ASP A 478 21.96 -13.16 -8.10
CA ASP A 478 23.27 -12.71 -8.59
C ASP A 478 23.32 -12.66 -10.12
N ASN A 479 22.58 -13.56 -10.77
CA ASN A 479 22.43 -13.65 -12.21
C ASN A 479 21.34 -12.74 -12.80
N LEU A 480 20.77 -11.82 -12.02
CA LEU A 480 19.82 -10.80 -12.49
C LEU A 480 20.47 -9.42 -12.45
N LEU A 481 20.59 -8.76 -13.61
CA LEU A 481 20.91 -7.34 -13.71
C LEU A 481 19.62 -6.56 -14.01
N ILE A 482 19.29 -5.55 -13.21
CA ILE A 482 18.16 -4.66 -13.48
C ILE A 482 18.68 -3.30 -13.94
N GLU A 483 18.31 -2.89 -15.14
CA GLU A 483 18.51 -1.53 -15.66
C GLU A 483 17.16 -0.81 -15.75
N GLU A 484 16.93 0.18 -14.89
CA GLU A 484 15.74 1.03 -15.00
C GLU A 484 16.04 2.28 -15.82
N ILE A 485 15.03 2.83 -16.51
CA ILE A 485 15.19 4.11 -17.19
C ILE A 485 14.88 5.29 -16.26
N LEU A 486 15.45 6.45 -16.58
CA LEU A 486 14.99 7.73 -16.05
C LEU A 486 13.59 8.04 -16.64
N CYS A 487 12.58 7.61 -15.91
CA CYS A 487 11.18 7.70 -16.33
C CYS A 487 10.58 9.09 -16.06
N HIS A 488 9.81 9.58 -17.03
CA HIS A 488 8.97 10.79 -16.91
C HIS A 488 7.53 10.42 -16.50
N ALA A 489 6.87 9.56 -17.26
CA ALA A 489 5.50 9.12 -16.98
C ALA A 489 5.19 7.76 -17.65
N GLY A 490 4.08 7.14 -17.23
CA GLY A 490 3.51 5.93 -17.86
C GLY A 490 2.19 6.25 -18.57
N PRO A 491 2.19 6.47 -19.90
CA PRO A 491 0.99 6.83 -20.66
C PRO A 491 0.04 5.66 -20.92
N SER A 492 -1.23 5.97 -21.19
CA SER A 492 -2.27 4.98 -21.53
C SER A 492 -1.98 4.27 -22.85
N GLN A 493 -1.93 2.93 -22.78
CA GLN A 493 -1.83 2.06 -23.95
C GLN A 493 -3.08 2.12 -24.83
N LYS A 494 -4.26 2.27 -24.22
CA LYS A 494 -5.52 2.44 -24.94
C LYS A 494 -5.50 3.66 -25.87
N VAL A 495 -5.02 4.81 -25.36
CA VAL A 495 -4.92 6.03 -26.18
C VAL A 495 -3.91 5.85 -27.31
N PHE A 496 -2.78 5.20 -27.07
CA PHE A 496 -1.81 4.92 -28.13
C PHE A 496 -2.39 4.02 -29.22
N LYS A 497 -3.10 2.97 -28.83
CA LYS A 497 -3.77 2.07 -29.77
C LYS A 497 -4.81 2.80 -30.63
N GLN A 498 -5.63 3.66 -30.01
CA GLN A 498 -6.60 4.49 -30.75
C GLN A 498 -5.89 5.47 -31.68
N TYR A 499 -4.77 6.06 -31.25
CA TYR A 499 -3.96 6.93 -32.12
C TYR A 499 -3.41 6.18 -33.33
N ILE A 500 -2.80 5.01 -33.14
CA ILE A 500 -2.34 4.16 -34.26
C ILE A 500 -3.49 3.83 -35.22
N GLN A 501 -4.64 3.38 -34.71
CA GLN A 501 -5.81 3.08 -35.55
C GLN A 501 -6.30 4.30 -36.33
N SER A 502 -6.27 5.49 -35.72
CA SER A 502 -6.61 6.75 -36.43
C SER A 502 -5.69 7.01 -37.62
N LEU A 503 -4.39 6.76 -37.48
CA LEU A 503 -3.43 6.85 -38.57
C LEU A 503 -3.71 5.80 -39.65
N GLU A 504 -4.00 4.56 -39.27
CA GLU A 504 -4.36 3.51 -40.23
C GLU A 504 -5.60 3.87 -41.06
N GLU A 505 -6.60 4.49 -40.44
CA GLU A 505 -7.80 4.98 -41.12
C GLU A 505 -7.49 6.17 -42.05
N ILE A 506 -6.67 7.12 -41.62
CA ILE A 506 -6.29 8.30 -42.42
C ILE A 506 -5.47 7.90 -43.65
N TYR A 507 -4.51 7.00 -43.47
CA TYR A 507 -3.59 6.60 -44.54
C TYR A 507 -4.07 5.38 -45.33
N GLY A 508 -5.09 4.66 -44.85
CA GLY A 508 -5.66 3.47 -45.48
C GLY A 508 -4.71 2.27 -45.49
N SER A 509 -3.83 2.15 -44.50
CA SER A 509 -2.80 1.10 -44.42
C SER A 509 -2.38 0.83 -42.98
N LYS A 510 -2.00 -0.42 -42.66
CA LYS A 510 -1.61 -0.82 -41.31
C LYS A 510 -0.28 -0.20 -40.91
N VAL A 511 -0.16 0.24 -39.66
CA VAL A 511 1.13 0.70 -39.11
C VAL A 511 1.88 -0.52 -38.60
N VAL A 512 3.11 -0.74 -39.10
CA VAL A 512 3.96 -1.87 -38.70
C VAL A 512 5.14 -1.45 -37.83
N ASN A 513 5.47 -0.16 -37.80
CA ASN A 513 6.50 0.38 -36.93
C ASN A 513 6.26 1.86 -36.62
N PHE A 514 6.58 2.26 -35.39
CA PHE A 514 6.48 3.64 -34.92
C PHE A 514 7.71 4.01 -34.09
N VAL A 515 8.47 5.02 -34.53
CA VAL A 515 9.67 5.51 -33.86
C VAL A 515 9.42 6.94 -33.40
N PHE A 516 9.24 7.15 -32.10
CA PHE A 516 8.99 8.47 -31.53
C PHE A 516 10.14 9.47 -31.72
N ARG A 517 11.39 8.97 -31.68
CA ARG A 517 12.61 9.77 -31.82
C ARG A 517 13.63 9.07 -32.72
N ASP A 518 13.49 9.24 -34.03
CA ASP A 518 14.56 9.00 -35.00
C ASP A 518 15.58 10.14 -34.91
N LYS A 519 16.85 9.77 -34.71
CA LYS A 519 17.97 10.69 -34.47
C LYS A 519 18.91 10.83 -35.66
N LYS A 520 18.53 10.36 -36.86
CA LYS A 520 19.35 10.50 -38.09
C LYS A 520 19.81 11.96 -38.32
N GLU A 521 18.95 12.94 -38.00
CA GLU A 521 19.23 14.37 -38.16
C GLU A 521 19.71 15.08 -36.87
N GLY A 522 19.81 14.36 -35.76
CA GLY A 522 20.32 14.86 -34.48
C GLY A 522 19.52 14.39 -33.27
N TRP A 523 20.17 14.38 -32.11
CA TRP A 523 19.59 13.94 -30.82
C TRP A 523 18.76 15.01 -30.11
N ARG A 524 19.02 16.29 -30.38
CA ARG A 524 18.20 17.37 -29.81
C ARG A 524 16.77 17.30 -30.29
N TRP A 525 15.86 17.67 -29.38
CA TRP A 525 14.42 17.75 -29.64
C TRP A 525 14.02 18.50 -30.91
N SER A 526 14.71 19.60 -31.21
CA SER A 526 14.45 20.43 -32.38
C SER A 526 14.85 19.77 -33.71
N LYS A 527 15.52 18.61 -33.66
CA LYS A 527 16.10 17.89 -34.79
C LYS A 527 15.62 16.43 -34.88
N CYS A 528 15.21 15.82 -33.77
CA CYS A 528 14.60 14.49 -33.80
C CYS A 528 13.32 14.49 -34.65
N LYS A 529 13.15 13.41 -35.39
CA LYS A 529 11.93 13.13 -36.16
C LYS A 529 11.15 11.98 -35.51
N MET A 530 9.84 12.01 -35.66
CA MET A 530 9.00 10.84 -35.53
C MET A 530 8.99 10.12 -36.88
N SER A 531 8.96 8.79 -36.89
CA SER A 531 8.88 8.01 -38.13
C SER A 531 7.86 6.87 -38.02
N ILE A 532 7.06 6.69 -39.06
CA ILE A 532 6.02 5.66 -39.17
C ILE A 532 6.32 4.84 -40.42
N THR A 533 6.29 3.52 -40.28
CA THR A 533 6.33 2.59 -41.42
C THR A 533 4.98 1.92 -41.54
N PHE A 534 4.42 1.93 -42.74
CA PHE A 534 3.17 1.26 -43.08
C PHE A 534 3.42 -0.08 -43.77
N GLU A 535 2.46 -0.99 -43.71
CA GLU A 535 2.53 -2.34 -44.29
C GLU A 535 2.75 -2.33 -45.81
N ASP A 536 2.22 -1.31 -46.50
CA ASP A 536 2.43 -1.11 -47.94
C ASP A 536 3.80 -0.51 -48.32
N GLY A 537 4.70 -0.34 -47.34
CA GLY A 537 6.04 0.19 -47.53
C GLY A 537 6.14 1.71 -47.54
N ARG A 538 5.04 2.45 -47.38
CA ARG A 538 5.10 3.91 -47.18
C ARG A 538 5.82 4.23 -45.86
N GLU A 539 6.65 5.26 -45.90
CA GLU A 539 7.26 5.85 -44.71
C GLU A 539 6.80 7.29 -44.55
N PHE A 540 6.38 7.66 -43.34
CA PHE A 540 6.08 9.03 -42.96
C PHE A 540 7.10 9.49 -41.92
N SER A 541 7.60 10.71 -42.06
CA SER A 541 8.44 11.32 -41.04
C SER A 541 8.18 12.82 -40.94
N ASP A 542 8.11 13.31 -39.70
CA ASP A 542 8.03 14.74 -39.39
C ASP A 542 8.77 15.01 -38.07
N TYR A 543 8.99 16.26 -37.70
CA TYR A 543 9.62 16.61 -36.43
C TYR A 543 8.81 16.04 -35.25
N THR A 544 9.47 15.36 -34.32
CA THR A 544 8.83 14.75 -33.13
C THR A 544 7.96 15.75 -32.37
N ARG A 545 8.39 17.02 -32.30
CA ARG A 545 7.66 18.10 -31.62
C ARG A 545 6.32 18.46 -32.27
N LEU A 546 6.06 18.01 -33.50
CA LEU A 546 4.85 18.28 -34.26
C LEU A 546 3.84 17.12 -34.14
N ASP A 547 4.29 15.92 -33.78
CA ASP A 547 3.45 14.74 -33.56
C ASP A 547 2.46 14.94 -32.40
N ASP A 548 1.18 14.65 -32.64
CA ASP A 548 0.12 14.99 -31.68
C ASP A 548 0.11 14.07 -30.46
N TYR A 549 0.37 12.77 -30.63
CA TYR A 549 0.49 11.88 -29.47
C TYR A 549 1.66 12.30 -28.59
N PHE A 550 2.80 12.55 -29.22
CA PHE A 550 4.04 12.91 -28.54
C PHE A 550 3.90 14.25 -27.80
N LYS A 551 3.25 15.26 -28.40
CA LYS A 551 2.91 16.52 -27.70
C LYS A 551 2.01 16.28 -26.49
N ALA A 552 0.98 15.45 -26.62
CA ALA A 552 0.07 15.14 -25.51
C ALA A 552 0.79 14.39 -24.38
N PHE A 553 1.73 13.50 -24.71
CA PHE A 553 2.65 12.88 -23.75
C PHE A 553 3.52 13.92 -23.04
N PHE A 554 4.18 14.80 -23.79
CA PHE A 554 5.06 15.84 -23.23
C PHE A 554 4.31 16.83 -22.33
N ASN A 555 3.04 17.09 -22.65
CA ASN A 555 2.15 17.91 -21.85
C ASN A 555 1.48 17.14 -20.70
N ASP A 556 1.83 15.88 -20.44
CA ASP A 556 1.34 15.05 -19.34
C ASP A 556 -0.17 14.72 -19.39
N TYR A 557 -0.81 14.82 -20.55
CA TYR A 557 -2.26 14.58 -20.68
C TYR A 557 -2.65 13.10 -20.69
N LEU A 558 -1.71 12.23 -21.03
CA LEU A 558 -1.96 10.80 -21.28
C LEU A 558 -1.59 9.90 -20.08
N VAL A 559 -1.13 10.49 -18.99
CA VAL A 559 -0.35 9.81 -17.94
C VAL A 559 -1.23 9.05 -16.95
N ARG A 560 -0.74 7.94 -16.41
CA ARG A 560 -1.40 7.25 -15.28
C ARG A 560 -1.45 8.16 -14.05
N PRO A 561 -2.56 8.21 -13.28
CA PRO A 561 -2.69 9.12 -12.13
C PRO A 561 -1.54 8.98 -11.10
N SER A 562 -1.07 7.75 -10.88
CA SER A 562 0.04 7.44 -9.97
C SER A 562 1.39 8.06 -10.36
N CYS A 563 1.55 8.52 -11.60
CA CYS A 563 2.76 9.23 -12.01
C CYS A 563 2.90 10.58 -11.29
N SER A 564 1.79 11.18 -10.86
CA SER A 564 1.79 12.49 -10.18
C SER A 564 2.27 12.41 -8.72
N ASN A 565 2.26 11.21 -8.13
CA ASN A 565 2.73 10.94 -6.77
C ASN A 565 3.78 9.80 -6.76
N CYS A 566 4.55 9.68 -7.84
CA CYS A 566 5.45 8.54 -8.04
C CYS A 566 6.67 8.59 -7.11
N GLN A 567 6.80 7.63 -6.21
CA GLN A 567 7.94 7.58 -5.28
C GLN A 567 9.28 7.27 -5.97
N PHE A 568 9.26 6.68 -7.17
CA PHE A 568 10.46 6.21 -7.87
C PHE A 568 11.22 7.32 -8.63
N VAL A 569 10.61 8.48 -8.87
CA VAL A 569 11.28 9.59 -9.57
C VAL A 569 12.31 10.28 -8.66
N GLY A 570 11.99 10.43 -7.37
CA GLY A 570 12.70 11.28 -6.40
C GLY A 570 13.78 10.61 -5.53
N GLY A 571 14.23 9.40 -5.87
CA GLY A 571 15.37 8.76 -5.20
C GLY A 571 15.16 7.32 -4.73
N HIS A 572 13.93 6.78 -4.76
CA HIS A 572 13.66 5.37 -4.46
C HIS A 572 13.96 4.49 -5.68
N ARG A 573 15.23 4.47 -6.09
CA ARG A 573 15.72 3.65 -7.21
C ARG A 573 15.68 2.18 -6.84
N CYS A 574 15.35 1.32 -7.80
CA CYS A 574 15.24 -0.13 -7.58
C CYS A 574 16.06 -0.97 -8.58
N GLY A 575 16.57 -0.36 -9.66
CA GLY A 575 17.53 -0.99 -10.57
C GLY A 575 18.98 -0.89 -10.11
N ASP A 576 19.78 -1.89 -10.47
CA ASP A 576 21.24 -1.89 -10.27
C ASP A 576 21.90 -0.75 -11.08
N LEU A 577 21.33 -0.46 -12.25
CA LEU A 577 21.68 0.66 -13.12
C LEU A 577 20.43 1.52 -13.38
N THR A 578 20.62 2.83 -13.50
CA THR A 578 19.62 3.76 -14.05
C THR A 578 20.21 4.49 -15.24
N THR A 579 19.54 4.45 -16.38
CA THR A 579 20.00 5.11 -17.62
C THR A 579 18.99 6.13 -18.13
N GLY A 580 19.47 7.20 -18.76
CA GLY A 580 18.61 8.21 -19.38
C GLY A 580 19.40 9.13 -20.28
N ASP A 581 18.72 10.10 -20.88
CA ASP A 581 19.38 11.21 -21.58
C ASP A 581 20.07 12.14 -20.56
N PHE A 582 21.33 12.49 -20.75
CA PHE A 582 21.99 13.52 -19.94
C PHE A 582 21.61 14.91 -20.47
N TRP A 583 20.43 15.39 -20.11
CA TRP A 583 19.99 16.71 -20.52
C TRP A 583 20.91 17.78 -19.91
N GLY A 584 21.30 18.78 -20.71
CA GLY A 584 22.23 19.81 -20.29
C GLY A 584 23.71 19.40 -20.32
N VAL A 585 24.06 18.25 -20.88
CA VAL A 585 25.46 17.83 -21.06
C VAL A 585 26.32 18.88 -21.77
N GLN A 586 25.76 19.63 -22.72
CA GLN A 586 26.47 20.72 -23.40
C GLN A 586 26.93 21.85 -22.47
N ASN A 587 26.32 21.97 -21.28
CA ASN A 587 26.67 22.95 -20.27
C ASN A 587 27.60 22.37 -19.20
N GLU A 588 27.37 21.11 -18.79
CA GLU A 588 28.14 20.45 -17.74
C GLU A 588 29.45 19.83 -18.27
N PHE A 589 29.42 19.22 -19.46
CA PHE A 589 30.55 18.55 -20.12
C PHE A 589 30.55 18.86 -21.64
N PRO A 590 30.91 20.09 -22.05
CA PRO A 590 30.82 20.52 -23.46
C PRO A 590 31.60 19.63 -24.43
N HIS A 591 32.71 19.02 -24.00
CA HIS A 591 33.55 18.13 -24.81
C HIS A 591 32.92 16.76 -25.10
N LEU A 592 31.94 16.33 -24.30
CA LEU A 592 31.14 15.13 -24.60
C LEU A 592 29.94 15.43 -25.50
N TYR A 593 29.64 16.69 -25.81
CA TYR A 593 28.46 17.04 -26.57
C TYR A 593 28.73 17.12 -28.09
N ASP A 594 28.19 16.16 -28.85
CA ASP A 594 28.29 16.09 -30.32
C ASP A 594 26.93 16.00 -31.04
N ASN A 595 25.83 16.21 -30.30
CA ASN A 595 24.44 16.07 -30.78
C ASN A 595 24.06 14.66 -31.32
N LYS A 596 24.82 13.61 -30.98
CA LYS A 596 24.49 12.21 -31.34
C LYS A 596 23.89 11.42 -30.18
N GLY A 597 23.98 11.96 -28.97
CA GLY A 597 23.42 11.40 -27.75
C GLY A 597 24.47 11.16 -26.69
N THR A 598 24.15 11.55 -25.45
CA THR A 598 24.95 11.27 -24.26
C THR A 598 24.06 10.70 -23.17
N SER A 599 24.44 9.54 -22.66
CA SER A 599 23.70 8.87 -21.60
C SER A 599 24.11 9.41 -20.24
N LEU A 600 23.11 9.70 -19.40
CA LEU A 600 23.27 9.71 -17.96
C LEU A 600 23.23 8.26 -17.48
N LEU A 601 24.26 7.86 -16.75
CA LEU A 601 24.33 6.58 -16.07
C LEU A 601 24.43 6.83 -14.56
N ILE A 602 23.53 6.21 -13.80
CA ILE A 602 23.59 6.15 -12.34
C ILE A 602 23.73 4.69 -11.97
N ILE A 603 24.81 4.35 -11.29
CA ILE A 603 25.12 3.00 -10.83
C ILE A 603 24.73 2.94 -9.36
N ASN A 604 23.82 2.04 -8.98
CA ASN A 604 23.21 2.00 -7.65
C ASN A 604 23.75 0.89 -6.76
N THR A 605 24.33 -0.16 -7.34
CA THR A 605 24.86 -1.34 -6.63
C THR A 605 26.25 -1.73 -7.11
N GLU A 606 26.98 -2.48 -6.29
CA GLU A 606 28.27 -3.08 -6.65
C GLU A 606 28.13 -4.05 -7.82
N LYS A 607 27.01 -4.78 -7.88
CA LYS A 607 26.66 -5.60 -9.05
C LYS A 607 26.57 -4.76 -10.31
N GLY A 608 25.83 -3.64 -10.28
CA GLY A 608 25.76 -2.71 -11.41
C GLY A 608 27.13 -2.15 -11.79
N TRP A 609 27.99 -1.86 -10.81
CA TRP A 609 29.36 -1.41 -11.03
C TRP A 609 30.20 -2.44 -11.79
N ASN A 610 30.15 -3.72 -11.39
CA ASN A 610 30.87 -4.80 -12.06
C ASN A 610 30.44 -4.96 -13.53
N TYR A 611 29.14 -4.87 -13.81
CA TYR A 611 28.62 -4.91 -15.17
C TYR A 611 29.04 -3.69 -16.00
N TRP A 612 29.07 -2.50 -15.39
CA TRP A 612 29.57 -1.29 -16.05
C TRP A 612 31.06 -1.42 -16.42
N GLN A 613 31.90 -1.88 -15.50
CA GLN A 613 33.34 -2.04 -15.75
C GLN A 613 33.65 -2.98 -16.91
N ALA A 614 32.81 -4.00 -17.14
CA ALA A 614 32.96 -4.92 -18.27
C ALA A 614 32.74 -4.27 -19.65
N ILE A 615 32.08 -3.10 -19.71
CA ILE A 615 31.78 -2.41 -20.97
C ILE A 615 32.34 -0.99 -21.05
N GLU A 616 32.92 -0.46 -19.97
CA GLU A 616 33.35 0.95 -19.84
C GLU A 616 34.37 1.38 -20.90
N ASP A 617 35.25 0.47 -21.32
CA ASP A 617 36.29 0.71 -22.33
C ASP A 617 35.72 1.12 -23.71
N ARG A 618 34.44 0.80 -23.98
CA ARG A 618 33.72 1.16 -25.20
C ARG A 618 33.17 2.58 -25.18
N PHE A 619 33.35 3.32 -24.08
CA PHE A 619 32.77 4.65 -23.89
C PHE A 619 33.83 5.73 -23.63
N ASP A 620 33.53 6.94 -24.09
CA ASP A 620 34.11 8.18 -23.55
C ASP A 620 33.25 8.61 -22.36
N VAL A 621 33.89 8.82 -21.21
CA VAL A 621 33.19 8.88 -19.91
C VAL A 621 33.64 10.07 -19.09
N GLU A 622 32.69 10.78 -18.49
CA GLU A 622 32.94 11.79 -17.47
C GLU A 622 32.30 11.44 -16.14
N LYS A 623 33.01 11.74 -15.05
CA LYS A 623 32.47 11.58 -13.69
C LYS A 623 31.54 12.74 -13.38
N SER A 624 30.34 12.43 -12.89
CA SER A 624 29.32 13.42 -12.52
C SER A 624 28.81 13.18 -11.09
N ARG A 625 27.88 14.01 -10.63
CA ARG A 625 27.21 13.91 -9.33
C ARG A 625 25.70 14.12 -9.52
N MET A 626 24.90 13.61 -8.59
CA MET A 626 23.43 13.72 -8.63
C MET A 626 22.95 15.16 -8.86
N LYS A 627 23.54 16.14 -8.17
CA LYS A 627 23.17 17.56 -8.33
C LYS A 627 23.37 18.09 -9.75
N GLN A 628 24.40 17.63 -10.47
CA GLN A 628 24.67 18.04 -11.86
C GLN A 628 23.73 17.30 -12.81
N ALA A 629 23.64 15.97 -12.66
CA ALA A 629 22.76 15.12 -13.46
C ALA A 629 21.29 15.59 -13.44
N PHE A 630 20.78 16.02 -12.28
CA PHE A 630 19.39 16.43 -12.12
C PHE A 630 19.16 17.94 -12.22
N ARG A 631 20.16 18.74 -12.66
CA ARG A 631 19.98 20.17 -12.89
C ARG A 631 19.01 20.45 -14.05
N TYR A 632 19.10 19.65 -15.10
CA TYR A 632 18.28 19.76 -16.31
C TYR A 632 17.41 18.53 -16.57
N ASN A 633 17.60 17.46 -15.79
CA ASN A 633 16.77 16.27 -15.83
C ASN A 633 15.60 16.34 -14.84
N HIS A 634 14.51 15.67 -15.19
CA HIS A 634 13.35 15.49 -14.33
C HIS A 634 13.72 14.75 -13.03
N SER A 635 13.36 15.33 -11.88
CA SER A 635 13.80 14.87 -10.55
C SER A 635 12.66 14.73 -9.52
N LYS A 636 11.43 15.07 -9.90
CA LYS A 636 10.25 15.05 -9.02
C LYS A 636 9.05 14.60 -9.84
N PRO A 637 8.07 13.89 -9.24
CA PRO A 637 6.83 13.53 -9.93
C PRO A 637 6.24 14.68 -10.75
N ILE A 638 5.65 14.34 -11.89
CA ILE A 638 4.89 15.31 -12.70
C ILE A 638 3.76 15.91 -11.87
N ALA A 639 3.46 17.19 -12.07
CA ALA A 639 2.30 17.80 -11.43
C ALA A 639 1.02 17.24 -12.06
N TYR A 640 0.01 16.97 -11.23
CA TYR A 640 -1.32 16.65 -11.75
C TYR A 640 -1.87 17.85 -12.52
N LYS A 641 -2.46 17.60 -13.70
CA LYS A 641 -3.05 18.61 -14.57
C LYS A 641 -4.54 18.35 -14.75
N GLU A 642 -5.37 19.38 -14.61
CA GLU A 642 -6.82 19.29 -14.83
C GLU A 642 -7.13 18.92 -16.29
N GLU A 643 -6.28 19.40 -17.22
CA GLU A 643 -6.34 19.11 -18.65
C GLU A 643 -6.29 17.61 -18.95
N ARG A 644 -5.56 16.82 -18.14
CA ARG A 644 -5.55 15.37 -18.24
C ARG A 644 -6.97 14.80 -18.06
N ALA A 645 -7.67 15.21 -16.99
CA ALA A 645 -9.03 14.74 -16.72
C ALA A 645 -10.00 15.17 -17.82
N GLN A 646 -9.86 16.41 -18.31
CA GLN A 646 -10.66 16.91 -19.44
C GLN A 646 -10.40 16.11 -20.72
N PHE A 647 -9.15 15.76 -21.02
CA PHE A 647 -8.80 14.94 -22.18
C PHE A 647 -9.48 13.56 -22.10
N PHE A 648 -9.33 12.84 -20.97
CA PHE A 648 -9.95 11.52 -20.80
C PHE A 648 -11.49 11.58 -20.83
N GLN A 649 -12.10 12.65 -20.31
CA GLN A 649 -13.54 12.88 -20.43
C GLN A 649 -13.98 13.08 -21.88
N ARG A 650 -13.21 13.84 -22.68
CA ARG A 650 -13.54 14.13 -24.09
C ARG A 650 -13.45 12.90 -24.99
N ILE A 651 -12.52 11.99 -24.73
CA ILE A 651 -12.35 10.76 -25.53
C ILE A 651 -13.30 9.63 -25.12
N LYS A 652 -14.10 9.81 -24.06
CA LYS A 652 -15.06 8.80 -23.60
C LYS A 652 -16.09 8.50 -24.68
N GLY A 653 -16.20 7.22 -25.06
CA GLY A 653 -17.14 6.75 -26.09
C GLY A 653 -16.78 7.18 -27.52
N LYS A 654 -15.56 7.70 -27.75
CA LYS A 654 -15.10 8.16 -29.07
C LYS A 654 -14.47 7.05 -29.91
N THR A 655 -14.66 7.16 -31.21
CA THR A 655 -13.98 6.34 -32.23
C THR A 655 -12.49 6.68 -32.31
N SER A 656 -11.68 5.79 -32.89
CA SER A 656 -10.23 5.99 -33.00
C SER A 656 -9.89 7.25 -33.80
N LYS A 657 -10.60 7.52 -34.91
CA LYS A 657 -10.49 8.77 -35.66
C LYS A 657 -10.77 10.02 -34.82
N GLU A 658 -11.88 10.04 -34.08
CA GLU A 658 -12.22 11.17 -33.20
C GLU A 658 -11.16 11.38 -32.10
N VAL A 659 -10.54 10.31 -31.58
CA VAL A 659 -9.43 10.45 -30.62
C VAL A 659 -8.20 11.09 -31.28
N GLY A 660 -7.89 10.73 -32.52
CA GLY A 660 -6.85 11.39 -33.32
C GLY A 660 -7.14 12.88 -33.51
N ASP A 661 -8.37 13.23 -33.89
CA ASP A 661 -8.81 14.62 -34.06
C ASP A 661 -8.72 15.41 -32.74
N ILE A 662 -9.15 14.81 -31.62
CA ILE A 662 -9.04 15.42 -30.29
C ILE A 662 -7.58 15.67 -29.93
N LEU A 663 -6.66 14.72 -30.17
CA LEU A 663 -5.23 14.92 -29.93
C LEU A 663 -4.70 16.12 -30.73
N PHE A 664 -5.07 16.24 -32.01
CA PHE A 664 -4.71 17.38 -32.85
C PHE A 664 -5.26 18.70 -32.31
N GLU A 665 -6.55 18.77 -31.98
CA GLU A 665 -7.18 19.97 -31.41
C GLU A 665 -6.56 20.38 -30.08
N TYR A 666 -6.36 19.41 -29.18
CA TYR A 666 -5.90 19.67 -27.82
C TYR A 666 -4.49 20.27 -27.78
N ASN A 667 -3.67 19.91 -28.76
CA ASN A 667 -2.31 20.41 -28.89
C ASN A 667 -2.19 21.76 -29.61
N ASN A 668 -3.16 22.09 -30.47
CA ASN A 668 -3.13 23.30 -31.30
C ASN A 668 -4.16 24.36 -30.86
N ALA A 669 -4.93 24.12 -29.79
CA ALA A 669 -5.79 25.11 -29.18
C ALA A 669 -4.97 26.31 -28.65
N PRO A 670 -5.40 27.56 -28.88
CA PRO A 670 -4.70 28.73 -28.34
C PRO A 670 -4.77 28.71 -26.81
N GLN A 671 -3.68 28.31 -26.16
CA GLN A 671 -3.61 28.28 -24.71
C GLN A 671 -3.77 29.70 -24.18
N LYS A 672 -4.85 29.96 -23.42
CA LYS A 672 -5.04 31.22 -22.70
C LYS A 672 -3.83 31.42 -21.81
N ARG A 673 -2.99 32.41 -22.11
CA ARG A 673 -1.87 32.83 -21.26
C ARG A 673 -2.44 33.09 -19.86
N ARG A 674 -2.21 32.19 -18.90
CA ARG A 674 -2.41 32.49 -17.48
C ARG A 674 -1.47 33.65 -17.17
N HIS A 675 -2.01 34.86 -17.10
CA HIS A 675 -1.31 36.02 -16.56
C HIS A 675 -0.82 35.64 -15.17
N LYS A 676 0.50 35.56 -14.98
CA LYS A 676 1.11 35.58 -13.66
C LYS A 676 0.67 36.88 -12.99
N LYS A 677 -0.11 36.78 -11.92
CA LYS A 677 -0.17 37.79 -10.87
C LYS A 677 0.64 37.26 -9.69
#